data_AF-A0A812TBB7-F1
#
_entry.id   AF-A0A812TBB7-F1
#
_cell.length_a   1.000
_cell.length_b   1.000
_cell.length_c   1.000
_cell.angle_alpha   90.00
_cell.angle_beta   90.00
_cell.angle_gamma   90.00
#
_symmetry.space_group_name_H-M   'P 1'
#
loop_
_entity.id
_entity.type
_entity.pdbx_description
1 polymer ?
#
loop_
_entity_poly.entity_id
_entity_poly.type
_entity_poly.pdbx_seq_one_letter_code
_entity_poly.pdbx_strand_id
1 'polypeptide(L)'
;MAEIEASGFYAEAKKFRASLGYDGNPYATTCAALDSLLSAMEGEFELTKQPGPKRGSSSAPAAELKRLKRAVRQQREQLDELLSQKRSGRLGYVWFLRAGLSNPYVPPTTVNEFCRDFLVDEEHPISSFSISRARNAFAELIKMFNRRAIQHVGQLLGRSGQEAKSQAVFIRIVQDEAAMRVRSHLTNVQDLGVALSRGKYSKVQNQDVALMTESVQMPVFTELAALRRKDGATLAATLHQSCATIIDLLLAGFQASGCKLRVIIMVTGDTIGTNENASKRLWEAMQKYKPNSVHVSLVSAKCASHVSNLAVQAAICGSSRKEKRLESEICANCSRFYKHMARDYVEEWGYNLQAYLLQHANEMFHAESADRMSLASRVSVVRIALQRLYGDAVLPPALLDLYSAGHLAGPQLEEFCKKALATLYRCILQVEEHPVQTRFFLFGPCVWGLLRMQLIGLPTTVFSTLTIVPQLQSQRRLRAFSTWYNKAESAAHLRTAALCLRLTMHSTSITAKERKAGEEPLLKQLSNSYVQQQTSQELVATFRDLGLDPALPLIDTIRGLLTTEATIIIRFEEFKRFPYTLDPLSRHNPDAYAAFARSFLELSASELDVGFAWPLQRDALRRASAVEALEFLLSQDVQQQVDGVVAHLACTSLSVERSHQLVKKAEARKVLSLASASRNCVIQAYRRQRGATLNQRIRDVAKYQKLRFMNSRALAVQKHPDMFARGRGRLWWEADISKARQQDIVHEGNEAELKRYMDESREQLQAEAKEIRQQAAQALQTSATMAIPVTNRQWLDWMAENDDEFQACLRSASQSRRALNARKEARPEDFPAADRIYPAAPTCRLVWAAPLLRSDPGFFCVQFGDSFLDKLVVYACSLKRQVWAFSLAEVEGEGRTYSFDTGTLLCQSLKPLEILLSDFGLEASTLAVKLYKLDMCKARVASGAVKLVVQGATPLETASPSVPDLDSDSDAGLSEPSSSDCESVLSDIESDSAAGDELVDDGPEAESKTLEERTERGSLVVNYNNYFTLSQYPNVGIRMRLLPRWLPVLGSHEQSKHYQVSEFGQEDVCYLVCRAWMLGRMKNHLQVSSRKKWFDRELRKLQCDIAKRAVSSGGTGVPKADEAIRNHLSEALQLPP
;
A
#
# COMPACT_ATOMS: atom_id res chain seq x y z
N MET A 1 -19.12 64.45 30.15
CA MET A 1 -19.75 63.18 29.74
C MET A 1 -18.75 62.28 29.01
N ALA A 2 -18.28 62.61 27.80
CA ALA A 2 -17.31 61.76 27.08
C ALA A 2 -15.96 61.61 27.81
N GLU A 3 -15.42 62.66 28.43
CA GLU A 3 -14.21 62.57 29.27
C GLU A 3 -14.42 61.71 30.54
N ILE A 4 -15.63 61.74 31.11
CA ILE A 4 -15.98 60.93 32.29
C ILE A 4 -16.11 59.45 31.89
N GLU A 5 -16.73 59.16 30.75
CA GLU A 5 -16.81 57.81 30.16
C GLU A 5 -15.41 57.30 29.76
N ALA A 6 -14.57 58.14 29.14
CA ALA A 6 -13.20 57.81 28.76
C ALA A 6 -12.31 57.57 29.99
N SER A 7 -12.48 58.34 31.07
CA SER A 7 -11.77 58.13 32.34
C SER A 7 -12.17 56.82 33.03
N GLY A 8 -13.47 56.47 33.01
CA GLY A 8 -13.95 55.18 33.53
C GLY A 8 -13.41 53.99 32.72
N PHE A 9 -13.47 54.10 31.39
CA PHE A 9 -12.94 53.09 30.47
C PHE A 9 -11.40 52.94 30.57
N TYR A 10 -10.68 54.05 30.69
CA TYR A 10 -9.22 54.06 30.90
C TYR A 10 -8.83 53.37 32.21
N ALA A 11 -9.57 53.61 33.30
CA ALA A 11 -9.35 52.93 34.58
C ALA A 11 -9.57 51.41 34.49
N GLU A 12 -10.60 50.98 33.74
CA GLU A 12 -10.90 49.57 33.50
C GLU A 12 -9.82 48.88 32.65
N ALA A 13 -9.39 49.51 31.56
CA ALA A 13 -8.29 49.03 30.71
C ALA A 13 -6.95 48.97 31.47
N LYS A 14 -6.65 49.94 32.33
CA LYS A 14 -5.43 49.95 33.17
C LYS A 14 -5.46 48.84 34.22
N LYS A 15 -6.62 48.58 34.83
CA LYS A 15 -6.82 47.47 35.77
C LYS A 15 -6.66 46.12 35.07
N PHE A 16 -7.19 45.97 33.85
CA PHE A 16 -6.99 44.78 33.04
C PHE A 16 -5.51 44.60 32.66
N ARG A 17 -4.84 45.66 32.19
CA ARG A 17 -3.41 45.65 31.88
C ARG A 17 -2.53 45.24 33.08
N ALA A 18 -2.87 45.72 34.28
CA ALA A 18 -2.21 45.34 35.53
C ALA A 18 -2.46 43.87 35.91
N SER A 19 -3.65 43.32 35.62
CA SER A 19 -3.99 41.92 35.90
C SER A 19 -3.20 40.92 35.06
N LEU A 20 -2.65 41.34 33.91
CA LEU A 20 -1.89 40.48 33.02
C LEU A 20 -0.45 40.21 33.50
N GLY A 21 0.05 40.86 34.56
CA GLY A 21 1.38 40.61 35.15
C GLY A 21 2.56 41.16 34.30
N TYR A 22 3.69 41.45 34.97
CA TYR A 22 4.76 42.28 34.39
C TYR A 22 6.03 41.58 33.91
N ASP A 23 6.29 40.30 34.21
CA ASP A 23 7.53 39.64 33.75
C ASP A 23 7.29 38.22 33.23
N GLY A 24 7.83 37.94 32.03
CA GLY A 24 7.71 36.66 31.34
C GLY A 24 6.40 36.43 30.57
N ASN A 25 5.70 37.51 30.20
CA ASN A 25 4.31 37.43 29.76
C ASN A 25 4.12 36.99 28.28
N PRO A 26 3.43 35.87 28.01
CA PRO A 26 3.12 35.36 26.66
C PRO A 26 2.10 36.22 25.89
N TYR A 27 1.52 37.21 26.55
CA TYR A 27 0.68 38.25 25.94
C TYR A 27 1.45 39.54 25.64
N ALA A 28 2.78 39.48 25.45
CA ALA A 28 3.62 40.65 25.16
C ALA A 28 3.05 41.56 24.05
N THR A 29 2.49 40.97 22.99
CA THR A 29 1.86 41.72 21.89
C THR A 29 0.56 42.41 22.32
N THR A 30 -0.27 41.74 23.13
CA THR A 30 -1.53 42.31 23.67
C THR A 30 -1.24 43.36 24.73
N CYS A 31 -0.20 43.17 25.55
CA CYS A 31 0.31 44.14 26.51
C CYS A 31 0.84 45.37 25.80
N ALA A 32 1.67 45.21 24.76
CA ALA A 32 2.15 46.33 23.95
C ALA A 32 1.01 47.07 23.22
N ALA A 33 -0.01 46.35 22.73
CA ALA A 33 -1.19 46.94 22.14
C ALA A 33 -2.05 47.70 23.17
N LEU A 34 -2.25 47.15 24.37
CA LEU A 34 -2.93 47.81 25.48
C LEU A 34 -2.15 49.02 25.99
N ASP A 35 -0.82 48.94 26.09
CA ASP A 35 0.03 50.05 26.51
C ASP A 35 0.01 51.17 25.47
N SER A 36 0.04 50.82 24.17
CA SER A 36 -0.12 51.79 23.08
C SER A 36 -1.51 52.41 23.06
N LEU A 37 -2.56 51.65 23.39
CA LEU A 37 -3.95 52.10 23.48
C LEU A 37 -4.15 53.02 24.69
N LEU A 38 -3.62 52.64 25.86
CA LEU A 38 -3.63 53.47 27.07
C LEU A 38 -2.87 54.78 26.85
N SER A 39 -1.72 54.74 26.18
CA SER A 39 -0.92 55.93 25.87
C SER A 39 -1.59 56.84 24.83
N ALA A 40 -2.25 56.27 23.81
CA ALA A 40 -3.06 57.02 22.86
C ALA A 40 -4.27 57.68 23.55
N MET A 41 -4.91 56.97 24.49
CA MET A 41 -6.00 57.51 25.30
C MET A 41 -5.55 58.65 26.23
N GLU A 42 -4.39 58.52 26.86
CA GLU A 42 -3.80 59.59 27.68
C GLU A 42 -3.52 60.85 26.84
N GLY A 43 -3.03 60.67 25.60
CA GLY A 43 -2.75 61.76 24.68
C GLY A 43 -4.01 62.43 24.10
N GLU A 44 -5.00 61.65 23.67
CA GLU A 44 -6.22 62.18 23.05
C GLU A 44 -7.21 62.80 24.05
N PHE A 45 -7.23 62.33 25.31
CA PHE A 45 -8.18 62.78 26.33
C PHE A 45 -7.52 63.51 27.51
N GLU A 46 -6.22 63.77 27.45
CA GLU A 46 -5.42 64.49 28.46
C GLU A 46 -5.60 63.99 29.92
N LEU A 47 -5.84 62.69 30.09
CA LEU A 47 -6.32 62.08 31.36
C LEU A 47 -5.32 62.13 32.52
N THR A 48 -4.09 62.61 32.31
CA THR A 48 -3.00 62.67 33.30
C THR A 48 -2.61 64.09 33.73
N LYS A 49 -3.19 65.15 33.13
CA LYS A 49 -2.87 66.54 33.54
C LYS A 49 -3.65 66.94 34.80
N GLN A 50 -2.96 67.39 35.84
CA GLN A 50 -3.60 68.04 36.99
C GLN A 50 -4.33 69.33 36.56
N PRO A 51 -5.44 69.71 37.23
CA PRO A 51 -6.29 70.80 36.79
C PRO A 51 -5.59 72.16 36.99
N GLY A 52 -4.94 72.65 35.95
CA GLY A 52 -4.50 74.04 35.84
C GLY A 52 -5.67 74.99 35.54
N PRO A 53 -5.51 76.30 35.80
CA PRO A 53 -6.61 77.25 35.75
C PRO A 53 -7.15 77.41 34.32
N LYS A 54 -8.46 77.24 34.18
CA LYS A 54 -9.24 77.32 32.95
C LYS A 54 -8.86 78.56 32.11
N ARG A 55 -8.23 78.35 30.95
CA ARG A 55 -8.22 79.36 29.87
C ARG A 55 -9.34 79.06 28.89
N GLY A 56 -10.11 80.10 28.61
CA GLY A 56 -11.41 80.03 27.98
C GLY A 56 -11.40 79.56 26.53
N SER A 57 -12.46 78.80 26.22
CA SER A 57 -13.38 79.07 25.12
C SER A 57 -12.77 79.39 23.75
N SER A 58 -12.80 78.41 22.84
CA SER A 58 -13.41 78.65 21.53
C SER A 58 -14.05 77.37 20.97
N SER A 59 -15.29 77.54 20.52
CA SER A 59 -16.25 76.60 19.97
C SER A 59 -15.74 75.51 19.01
N ALA A 60 -15.94 74.24 19.39
CA ALA A 60 -16.32 73.16 18.47
C ALA A 60 -17.06 71.99 19.19
N PRO A 61 -18.14 72.21 19.95
CA PRO A 61 -18.53 71.24 20.98
C PRO A 61 -19.32 70.02 20.47
N ALA A 62 -19.88 70.02 19.25
CA ALA A 62 -20.72 68.91 18.77
C ALA A 62 -19.99 67.92 17.86
N ALA A 63 -19.19 68.41 16.91
CA ALA A 63 -18.45 67.55 15.98
C ALA A 63 -17.27 66.86 16.68
N GLU A 64 -16.58 67.59 17.55
CA GLU A 64 -15.48 67.07 18.35
C GLU A 64 -16.00 66.07 19.39
N LEU A 65 -17.10 66.38 20.09
CA LEU A 65 -17.75 65.42 20.99
C LEU A 65 -18.28 64.18 20.25
N LYS A 66 -18.76 64.31 19.01
CA LYS A 66 -19.19 63.17 18.18
C LYS A 66 -18.01 62.33 17.69
N ARG A 67 -16.89 62.97 17.35
CA ARG A 67 -15.62 62.32 17.02
C ARG A 67 -15.07 61.57 18.24
N LEU A 68 -15.04 62.22 19.41
CA LEU A 68 -14.59 61.63 20.66
C LEU A 68 -15.49 60.48 21.12
N LYS A 69 -16.83 60.60 21.01
CA LYS A 69 -17.75 59.48 21.29
C LYS A 69 -17.57 58.31 20.33
N ARG A 70 -17.28 58.57 19.04
CA ARG A 70 -16.94 57.51 18.07
C ARG A 70 -15.61 56.86 18.41
N ALA A 71 -14.60 57.63 18.79
CA ALA A 71 -13.31 57.12 19.22
C ALA A 71 -13.47 56.26 20.48
N VAL A 72 -14.13 56.75 21.53
CA VAL A 72 -14.43 55.96 22.74
C VAL A 72 -15.21 54.69 22.40
N ARG A 73 -16.22 54.76 21.52
CA ARG A 73 -16.98 53.57 21.09
C ARG A 73 -16.12 52.58 20.31
N GLN A 74 -15.28 53.03 19.39
CA GLN A 74 -14.41 52.18 18.59
C GLN A 74 -13.32 51.53 19.46
N GLN A 75 -12.75 52.29 20.40
CA GLN A 75 -11.79 51.78 21.38
C GLN A 75 -12.46 50.80 22.35
N ARG A 76 -13.72 51.04 22.74
CA ARG A 76 -14.52 50.12 23.56
C ARG A 76 -14.92 48.87 22.78
N GLU A 77 -15.27 48.96 21.50
CA GLU A 77 -15.50 47.81 20.64
C GLU A 77 -14.22 46.98 20.45
N GLN A 78 -13.05 47.62 20.33
CA GLN A 78 -11.76 46.91 20.29
C GLN A 78 -11.41 46.26 21.64
N LEU A 79 -11.67 46.94 22.77
CA LEU A 79 -11.48 46.35 24.09
C LEU A 79 -12.51 45.22 24.33
N ASP A 80 -13.77 45.39 23.94
CA ASP A 80 -14.79 44.34 24.00
C ASP A 80 -14.45 43.19 23.05
N GLU A 81 -13.81 43.40 21.90
CA GLU A 81 -13.31 42.34 21.02
C GLU A 81 -12.13 41.59 21.67
N LEU A 82 -11.27 42.30 22.41
CA LEU A 82 -10.19 41.73 23.20
C LEU A 82 -10.70 41.01 24.47
N LEU A 83 -11.77 41.51 25.11
CA LEU A 83 -12.38 40.96 26.33
C LEU A 83 -13.40 39.84 26.04
N SER A 84 -14.12 39.90 24.91
CA SER A 84 -15.15 38.93 24.50
C SER A 84 -14.58 37.59 24.02
N GLN A 85 -13.25 37.45 23.98
CA GLN A 85 -12.59 36.15 23.81
C GLN A 85 -12.84 35.17 24.96
N LYS A 86 -13.48 35.59 26.07
CA LYS A 86 -14.08 34.65 27.03
C LYS A 86 -15.53 34.30 26.68
N ARG A 87 -15.72 33.41 25.70
CA ARG A 87 -16.97 32.64 25.59
C ARG A 87 -16.93 31.45 26.56
N SER A 88 -17.42 31.69 27.79
CA SER A 88 -18.06 30.69 28.66
C SER A 88 -17.44 29.28 28.70
N GLY A 89 -16.20 29.10 29.19
CA GLY A 89 -15.65 27.77 29.47
C GLY A 89 -15.66 26.75 28.31
N ARG A 90 -15.84 27.20 27.06
CA ARG A 90 -15.88 26.38 25.86
C ARG A 90 -14.61 26.65 25.06
N LEU A 91 -13.87 25.59 24.74
CA LEU A 91 -12.72 25.68 23.84
C LEU A 91 -13.11 26.39 22.53
N GLY A 92 -12.39 27.45 22.15
CA GLY A 92 -12.63 28.15 20.89
C GLY A 92 -12.50 27.22 19.67
N TYR A 93 -13.29 27.45 18.61
CA TYR A 93 -13.29 26.60 17.39
C TYR A 93 -11.91 26.41 16.77
N VAL A 94 -11.00 27.36 16.94
CA VAL A 94 -9.62 27.27 16.48
C VAL A 94 -8.88 26.07 17.08
N TRP A 95 -9.16 25.71 18.32
CA TRP A 95 -8.55 24.56 18.99
C TRP A 95 -9.10 23.24 18.46
N PHE A 96 -10.41 23.17 18.22
CA PHE A 96 -11.02 22.02 17.54
C PHE A 96 -10.47 21.84 16.13
N LEU A 97 -10.27 22.92 15.39
CA LEU A 97 -9.67 22.88 14.06
C LEU A 97 -8.22 22.39 14.08
N ARG A 98 -7.39 22.95 14.96
CA ARG A 98 -5.98 22.56 15.11
C ARG A 98 -5.85 21.10 15.56
N ALA A 99 -6.66 20.67 16.52
CA ALA A 99 -6.67 19.30 17.02
C ALA A 99 -7.27 18.30 16.02
N GLY A 100 -8.41 18.64 15.43
CA GLY A 100 -9.18 17.79 14.51
C GLY A 100 -8.47 17.54 13.18
N LEU A 101 -7.79 18.55 12.63
CA LEU A 101 -7.00 18.44 11.40
C LEU A 101 -5.50 18.23 11.65
N SER A 102 -5.07 17.98 12.89
CA SER A 102 -3.67 17.66 13.23
C SER A 102 -3.18 16.40 12.51
N ASN A 103 -1.85 16.18 12.48
CA ASN A 103 -1.32 15.01 11.78
C ASN A 103 -1.85 13.76 12.51
N PRO A 104 -2.64 12.91 11.84
CA PRO A 104 -3.34 11.81 12.51
C PRO A 104 -2.37 10.76 13.09
N TYR A 105 -1.13 10.74 12.62
CA TYR A 105 -0.07 9.86 13.10
C TYR A 105 0.67 10.41 14.33
N VAL A 106 0.46 11.68 14.69
CA VAL A 106 0.92 12.22 15.97
C VAL A 106 -0.06 11.82 17.07
N PRO A 107 0.42 11.19 18.16
CA PRO A 107 -0.43 10.78 19.27
C PRO A 107 -1.24 11.95 19.85
N PRO A 108 -2.52 11.74 20.24
CA PRO A 108 -3.32 12.78 20.89
C PRO A 108 -2.68 13.35 22.16
N THR A 109 -1.83 12.58 22.85
CA THR A 109 -1.06 13.04 24.02
C THR A 109 -0.04 14.10 23.62
N THR A 110 0.75 13.88 22.57
CA THR A 110 1.71 14.85 22.05
C THR A 110 1.03 16.12 21.53
N VAL A 111 -0.16 15.98 20.91
CA VAL A 111 -0.96 17.15 20.51
C VAL A 111 -1.54 17.87 21.74
N ASN A 112 -1.94 17.14 22.78
CA ASN A 112 -2.38 17.74 24.04
C ASN A 112 -1.24 18.51 24.73
N GLU A 113 -0.04 17.91 24.83
CA GLU A 113 1.18 18.54 25.35
C GLU A 113 1.49 19.83 24.58
N PHE A 114 1.57 19.75 23.25
CA PHE A 114 1.74 20.93 22.41
C PHE A 114 0.67 21.99 22.67
N CYS A 115 -0.61 21.62 22.79
CA CYS A 115 -1.68 22.58 23.06
C CYS A 115 -1.61 23.20 24.47
N ARG A 116 -0.96 22.54 25.45
CA ARG A 116 -0.75 23.09 26.80
C ARG A 116 0.28 24.23 26.78
N ASP A 117 1.28 24.14 25.90
CA ASP A 117 2.38 25.12 25.83
C ASP A 117 1.96 26.52 25.34
N PHE A 118 0.73 26.68 24.82
CA PHE A 118 0.22 27.95 24.28
C PHE A 118 -0.92 28.56 25.10
N LEU A 119 -1.36 27.92 26.20
CA LEU A 119 -2.49 28.38 27.01
C LEU A 119 -1.99 28.76 28.40
N VAL A 120 -1.95 30.05 28.68
CA VAL A 120 -1.34 30.57 29.92
C VAL A 120 -2.38 30.82 31.01
N ASP A 121 -3.67 30.96 30.66
CA ASP A 121 -4.74 31.30 31.62
C ASP A 121 -6.10 30.59 31.41
N GLU A 122 -6.14 29.35 30.88
CA GLU A 122 -7.39 28.54 30.85
C GLU A 122 -7.34 27.31 31.78
N GLU A 123 -8.37 27.13 32.60
CA GLU A 123 -8.48 26.07 33.62
C GLU A 123 -8.52 24.64 33.04
N HIS A 124 -8.79 24.45 31.74
CA HIS A 124 -9.00 23.11 31.14
C HIS A 124 -8.34 22.92 29.75
N PRO A 125 -7.11 22.40 29.64
CA PRO A 125 -6.49 22.06 28.35
C PRO A 125 -7.30 21.00 27.58
N ILE A 126 -7.33 21.09 26.25
CA ILE A 126 -8.07 20.14 25.39
C ILE A 126 -7.59 18.70 25.60
N SER A 127 -8.37 17.88 26.31
CA SER A 127 -7.97 16.51 26.66
C SER A 127 -7.68 15.62 25.44
N SER A 128 -6.85 14.59 25.61
CA SER A 128 -6.57 13.59 24.57
C SER A 128 -7.83 12.89 24.05
N PHE A 129 -8.85 12.75 24.90
CA PHE A 129 -10.18 12.26 24.55
C PHE A 129 -10.92 13.26 23.63
N SER A 130 -10.93 14.55 24.00
CA SER A 130 -11.52 15.62 23.19
C SER A 130 -10.84 15.75 21.83
N ILE A 131 -9.51 15.59 21.75
CA ILE A 131 -8.77 15.56 20.48
C ILE A 131 -9.22 14.38 19.61
N SER A 132 -9.39 13.19 20.19
CA SER A 132 -9.85 12.00 19.44
C SER A 132 -11.28 12.17 18.93
N ARG A 133 -12.15 12.78 19.74
CA ARG A 133 -13.54 13.12 19.38
C ARG A 133 -13.60 14.19 18.28
N ALA A 134 -12.75 15.22 18.37
CA ALA A 134 -12.61 16.22 17.32
C ALA A 134 -12.16 15.57 16.00
N ARG A 135 -11.11 14.73 16.02
CA ARG A 135 -10.67 13.99 14.82
C ARG A 135 -11.79 13.13 14.23
N ASN A 136 -12.59 12.46 15.05
CA ASN A 136 -13.75 11.69 14.57
C ASN A 136 -14.78 12.59 13.88
N ALA A 137 -15.13 13.72 14.49
CA ALA A 137 -16.09 14.67 13.92
C ALA A 137 -15.58 15.25 12.60
N PHE A 138 -14.32 15.70 12.53
CA PHE A 138 -13.74 16.21 11.28
C PHE A 138 -13.74 15.16 10.16
N ALA A 139 -13.48 13.88 10.46
CA ALA A 139 -13.57 12.83 9.45
C ALA A 139 -15.01 12.66 8.90
N GLU A 140 -16.03 12.74 9.74
CA GLU A 140 -17.44 12.70 9.30
C GLU A 140 -17.84 13.96 8.51
N LEU A 141 -17.42 15.16 8.95
CA LEU A 141 -17.67 16.41 8.26
C LEU A 141 -17.00 16.46 6.89
N ILE A 142 -15.76 15.99 6.77
CA ILE A 142 -15.06 15.88 5.48
C ILE A 142 -15.86 15.00 4.50
N LYS A 143 -16.35 13.85 4.94
CA LYS A 143 -17.19 12.98 4.11
C LYS A 143 -18.52 13.64 3.76
N MET A 144 -19.15 14.36 4.69
CA MET A 144 -20.38 15.10 4.43
C MET A 144 -20.19 16.15 3.33
N PHE A 145 -19.13 16.97 3.41
CA PHE A 145 -18.81 17.93 2.35
C PHE A 145 -18.50 17.24 1.01
N ASN A 146 -17.80 16.11 1.05
CA ASN A 146 -17.54 15.32 -0.14
C ASN A 146 -18.82 14.77 -0.78
N ARG A 147 -19.80 14.32 0.00
CA ARG A 147 -21.13 13.93 -0.49
C ARG A 147 -21.88 15.10 -1.13
N ARG A 148 -21.86 16.29 -0.51
CA ARG A 148 -22.45 17.52 -1.08
C ARG A 148 -21.74 17.92 -2.39
N ALA A 149 -20.42 17.74 -2.47
CA ALA A 149 -19.66 17.98 -3.69
C ALA A 149 -20.06 17.04 -4.84
N ILE A 150 -20.27 15.75 -4.55
CA ILE A 150 -20.73 14.76 -5.54
C ILE A 150 -22.14 15.11 -6.04
N GLN A 151 -23.05 15.49 -5.13
CA GLN A 151 -24.38 15.98 -5.51
C GLN A 151 -24.31 17.22 -6.43
N HIS A 152 -23.41 18.14 -6.14
CA HIS A 152 -23.19 19.31 -6.99
C HIS A 152 -22.69 18.94 -8.40
N VAL A 153 -21.83 17.91 -8.52
CA VAL A 153 -21.47 17.36 -9.83
C VAL A 153 -22.69 16.82 -10.56
N GLY A 154 -23.57 16.09 -9.88
CA GLY A 154 -24.87 15.67 -10.43
C GLY A 154 -25.71 16.82 -10.98
N GLN A 155 -25.74 17.96 -10.28
CA GLN A 155 -26.44 19.17 -10.72
C GLN A 155 -25.82 19.78 -11.99
N LEU A 156 -24.48 19.83 -12.07
CA LEU A 156 -23.78 20.36 -13.24
C LEU A 156 -24.07 19.51 -14.49
N LEU A 157 -24.11 18.19 -14.33
CA LEU A 157 -24.44 17.25 -15.40
C LEU A 157 -25.88 17.37 -15.88
N GLY A 158 -26.81 17.77 -15.00
CA GLY A 158 -28.22 17.98 -15.36
C GLY A 158 -28.49 19.26 -16.15
N ARG A 159 -27.58 20.24 -16.12
CA ARG A 159 -27.75 21.56 -16.79
C ARG A 159 -27.32 21.58 -18.26
N SER A 160 -26.63 20.54 -18.75
CA SER A 160 -26.15 20.45 -20.14
C SER A 160 -27.22 19.99 -21.14
N GLY A 161 -28.51 20.03 -20.78
CA GLY A 161 -29.60 19.38 -21.48
C GLY A 161 -29.97 19.99 -22.83
N GLN A 162 -29.31 19.54 -23.90
CA GLN A 162 -29.86 19.47 -25.26
C GLN A 162 -29.88 18.04 -25.83
N GLU A 163 -29.21 17.09 -25.19
CA GLU A 163 -29.04 15.70 -25.67
C GLU A 163 -29.75 14.67 -24.78
N ALA A 164 -30.08 13.49 -25.35
CA ALA A 164 -30.75 12.39 -24.65
C ALA A 164 -29.89 11.69 -23.58
N LYS A 165 -28.58 11.99 -23.50
CA LYS A 165 -27.61 11.36 -22.59
C LYS A 165 -26.74 12.43 -21.93
N SER A 166 -26.40 12.25 -20.65
CA SER A 166 -25.53 13.18 -19.91
C SER A 166 -24.10 13.05 -20.39
N GLN A 167 -23.21 14.00 -20.09
CA GLN A 167 -21.76 13.73 -20.15
C GLN A 167 -21.37 12.46 -19.35
N ALA A 168 -20.33 11.75 -19.80
CA ALA A 168 -19.80 10.57 -19.11
C ALA A 168 -19.15 10.92 -17.76
N VAL A 169 -19.49 10.14 -16.73
CA VAL A 169 -18.90 10.23 -15.39
C VAL A 169 -18.08 8.98 -15.10
N PHE A 170 -16.86 9.16 -14.63
CA PHE A 170 -15.92 8.08 -14.33
C PHE A 170 -15.76 7.90 -12.83
N ILE A 171 -15.97 6.68 -12.34
CA ILE A 171 -15.68 6.28 -10.96
C ILE A 171 -14.48 5.36 -10.98
N ARG A 172 -13.33 5.83 -10.53
CA ARG A 172 -12.12 5.02 -10.40
C ARG A 172 -12.01 4.46 -9.00
N ILE A 173 -11.85 3.15 -8.88
CA ILE A 173 -11.64 2.44 -7.63
C ILE A 173 -10.37 1.62 -7.76
N VAL A 174 -9.35 1.99 -7.00
CA VAL A 174 -8.15 1.16 -6.82
C VAL A 174 -8.26 0.49 -5.47
N GLN A 175 -8.08 -0.83 -5.42
CA GLN A 175 -8.22 -1.58 -4.17
C GLN A 175 -7.05 -2.53 -3.91
N ASP A 176 -6.71 -2.69 -2.64
CA ASP A 176 -5.67 -3.60 -2.17
C ASP A 176 -5.96 -4.05 -0.71
N GLU A 177 -5.36 -5.17 -0.31
CA GLU A 177 -5.44 -5.66 1.06
C GLU A 177 -4.50 -4.88 1.99
N ALA A 178 -5.06 -4.40 3.10
CA ALA A 178 -4.35 -3.79 4.21
C ALA A 178 -4.11 -4.85 5.30
N ALA A 179 -2.91 -5.43 5.34
CA ALA A 179 -2.49 -6.22 6.50
C ALA A 179 -2.28 -5.28 7.71
N MET A 180 -3.26 -5.27 8.62
CA MET A 180 -3.26 -4.39 9.80
C MET A 180 -3.51 -5.17 11.09
N ARG A 181 -2.86 -4.78 12.19
CA ARG A 181 -3.09 -5.37 13.52
C ARG A 181 -4.19 -4.59 14.24
N VAL A 182 -5.43 -4.99 14.00
CA VAL A 182 -6.59 -4.26 14.49
C VAL A 182 -7.15 -4.88 15.77
N ARG A 183 -7.61 -4.05 16.73
CA ARG A 183 -8.49 -4.51 17.81
C ARG A 183 -9.87 -4.85 17.24
N SER A 184 -10.20 -6.13 17.10
CA SER A 184 -11.54 -6.53 16.66
C SER A 184 -12.51 -6.56 17.85
N HIS A 185 -13.61 -5.81 17.76
CA HIS A 185 -14.77 -6.05 18.62
C HIS A 185 -15.55 -7.23 18.03
N LEU A 186 -15.65 -8.33 18.77
CA LEU A 186 -16.66 -9.35 18.48
C LEU A 186 -18.01 -8.77 18.92
N THR A 187 -18.88 -8.46 17.96
CA THR A 187 -20.19 -7.83 18.21
C THR A 187 -21.18 -8.71 18.97
N ASN A 188 -20.87 -9.99 19.19
CA ASN A 188 -21.76 -10.95 19.86
C ASN A 188 -21.38 -11.22 21.33
N VAL A 189 -20.52 -10.42 21.94
CA VAL A 189 -19.97 -10.67 23.30
C VAL A 189 -20.55 -9.69 24.34
N GLN A 190 -21.76 -9.17 24.12
CA GLN A 190 -22.47 -8.45 25.18
C GLN A 190 -23.16 -9.40 26.17
N ASP A 191 -23.40 -10.66 25.81
CA ASP A 191 -24.12 -11.63 26.66
C ASP A 191 -23.20 -12.56 27.48
N LEU A 192 -21.90 -12.59 27.21
CA LEU A 192 -20.92 -13.42 27.90
C LEU A 192 -19.74 -12.54 28.25
N GLY A 193 -19.58 -12.14 29.51
CA GLY A 193 -18.57 -11.18 30.00
C GLY A 193 -17.11 -11.60 29.82
N VAL A 194 -16.66 -11.79 28.58
CA VAL A 194 -15.31 -12.21 28.19
C VAL A 194 -14.53 -10.99 27.69
N ALA A 195 -13.31 -10.84 28.22
CA ALA A 195 -12.41 -9.74 27.92
C ALA A 195 -11.99 -9.66 26.44
N LEU A 196 -11.63 -8.45 26.02
CA LEU A 196 -11.04 -8.12 24.71
C LEU A 196 -9.92 -9.11 24.32
N SER A 197 -10.09 -9.88 23.25
CA SER A 197 -9.03 -10.77 22.76
C SER A 197 -7.87 -9.99 22.14
N ARG A 198 -6.63 -10.49 22.32
CA ARG A 198 -5.39 -9.91 21.76
C ARG A 198 -5.53 -9.64 20.26
N GLY A 199 -4.99 -8.51 19.79
CA GLY A 199 -5.10 -8.04 18.40
C GLY A 199 -4.52 -9.05 17.39
N LYS A 200 -5.41 -9.75 16.68
CA LYS A 200 -5.11 -10.57 15.51
C LYS A 200 -5.00 -9.68 14.27
N TYR A 201 -4.11 -10.04 13.34
CA TYR A 201 -4.12 -9.43 12.01
C TYR A 201 -5.51 -9.62 11.39
N SER A 202 -6.10 -8.53 10.91
CA SER A 202 -7.43 -8.56 10.30
C SER A 202 -7.29 -8.38 8.79
N LYS A 203 -8.04 -9.17 8.01
CA LYS A 203 -8.20 -8.99 6.56
C LYS A 203 -8.98 -7.70 6.34
N VAL A 204 -8.28 -6.59 6.14
CA VAL A 204 -8.88 -5.26 5.92
C VAL A 204 -8.70 -4.90 4.45
N GLN A 205 -9.77 -4.48 3.80
CA GLN A 205 -9.74 -3.96 2.44
C GLN A 205 -9.71 -2.43 2.48
N ASN A 206 -8.88 -1.84 1.62
CA ASN A 206 -8.86 -0.41 1.39
C ASN A 206 -9.17 -0.11 -0.07
N GLN A 207 -9.77 1.05 -0.30
CA GLN A 207 -10.19 1.53 -1.61
C GLN A 207 -9.78 2.99 -1.75
N ASP A 208 -8.97 3.31 -2.75
CA ASP A 208 -8.75 4.68 -3.21
C ASP A 208 -9.76 4.97 -4.33
N VAL A 209 -10.72 5.85 -4.04
CA VAL A 209 -11.84 6.15 -4.93
C VAL A 209 -11.74 7.59 -5.42
N ALA A 210 -11.94 7.79 -6.73
CA ALA A 210 -11.97 9.10 -7.35
C ALA A 210 -13.15 9.21 -8.32
N LEU A 211 -13.79 10.38 -8.34
CA LEU A 211 -14.81 10.75 -9.30
C LEU A 211 -14.21 11.74 -10.31
N MET A 212 -14.39 11.46 -11.61
CA MET A 212 -13.91 12.31 -12.69
C MET A 212 -15.00 12.59 -13.73
N THR A 213 -15.00 13.82 -14.23
CA THR A 213 -15.71 14.31 -15.43
C THR A 213 -14.69 15.12 -16.26
N GLU A 214 -15.04 15.70 -17.41
CA GLU A 214 -14.07 16.56 -18.14
C GLU A 214 -13.64 17.79 -17.32
N SER A 215 -14.51 18.30 -16.45
CA SER A 215 -14.29 19.54 -15.71
C SER A 215 -13.90 19.32 -14.24
N VAL A 216 -14.19 18.16 -13.67
CA VAL A 216 -14.03 17.89 -12.24
C VAL A 216 -13.26 16.61 -12.01
N GLN A 217 -12.20 16.68 -11.21
CA GLN A 217 -11.52 15.51 -10.66
C GLN A 217 -11.45 15.67 -9.13
N MET A 218 -12.06 14.75 -8.40
CA MET A 218 -12.03 14.79 -6.93
C MET A 218 -11.89 13.40 -6.30
N PRO A 219 -11.18 13.29 -5.16
CA PRO A 219 -11.19 12.07 -4.36
C PRO A 219 -12.56 11.88 -3.70
N VAL A 220 -12.95 10.62 -3.52
CA VAL A 220 -14.10 10.21 -2.70
C VAL A 220 -13.55 9.56 -1.44
N PHE A 221 -13.84 10.15 -0.28
CA PHE A 221 -13.29 9.68 1.00
C PHE A 221 -14.07 8.46 1.50
N THR A 222 -13.50 7.28 1.27
CA THR A 222 -14.01 5.98 1.71
C THR A 222 -13.40 5.53 3.05
N GLU A 223 -14.04 4.54 3.67
CA GLU A 223 -13.55 3.93 4.91
C GLU A 223 -12.90 2.58 4.63
N LEU A 224 -11.97 2.18 5.50
CA LEU A 224 -11.44 0.82 5.54
C LEU A 224 -12.55 -0.19 5.88
N ALA A 225 -12.54 -1.33 5.22
CA ALA A 225 -13.52 -2.40 5.43
C ALA A 225 -12.86 -3.63 6.05
N ALA A 226 -13.25 -4.02 7.26
CA ALA A 226 -12.82 -5.29 7.83
C ALA A 226 -13.70 -6.40 7.26
N LEU A 227 -13.08 -7.44 6.72
CA LEU A 227 -13.78 -8.57 6.12
C LEU A 227 -13.79 -9.75 7.09
N ARG A 228 -14.91 -10.48 7.14
CA ARG A 228 -14.97 -11.78 7.85
C ARG A 228 -14.27 -12.86 7.04
N ARG A 229 -14.54 -12.90 5.73
CA ARG A 229 -13.92 -13.78 4.73
C ARG A 229 -13.50 -12.93 3.53
N LYS A 230 -12.37 -13.28 2.89
CA LYS A 230 -11.89 -12.60 1.67
C LYS A 230 -12.26 -13.46 0.46
N ASP A 231 -13.54 -13.47 0.14
CA ASP A 231 -14.08 -14.12 -1.06
C ASP A 231 -14.57 -13.08 -2.08
N GLY A 232 -14.84 -13.54 -3.30
CA GLY A 232 -15.28 -12.66 -4.38
C GLY A 232 -16.60 -11.95 -4.06
N ALA A 233 -17.52 -12.62 -3.35
CA ALA A 233 -18.82 -12.06 -2.99
C ALA A 233 -18.69 -10.92 -1.96
N THR A 234 -17.90 -11.10 -0.90
CA THR A 234 -17.70 -10.08 0.14
C THR A 234 -16.96 -8.87 -0.43
N LEU A 235 -15.95 -9.07 -1.29
CA LEU A 235 -15.30 -7.98 -1.99
C LEU A 235 -16.27 -7.24 -2.94
N ALA A 236 -17.08 -7.97 -3.72
CA ALA A 236 -18.10 -7.37 -4.58
C ALA A 236 -19.10 -6.53 -3.79
N ALA A 237 -19.53 -6.99 -2.61
CA ALA A 237 -20.41 -6.21 -1.74
C ALA A 237 -19.78 -4.89 -1.28
N THR A 238 -18.49 -4.90 -0.94
CA THR A 238 -17.79 -3.65 -0.59
C THR A 238 -17.66 -2.68 -1.76
N LEU A 239 -17.40 -3.19 -2.97
CA LEU A 239 -17.34 -2.37 -4.18
C LEU A 239 -18.71 -1.81 -4.56
N HIS A 240 -19.74 -2.65 -4.51
CA HIS A 240 -21.12 -2.29 -4.81
C HIS A 240 -21.61 -1.19 -3.86
N GLN A 241 -21.32 -1.31 -2.56
CA GLN A 241 -21.67 -0.27 -1.58
C GLN A 241 -21.06 1.09 -1.95
N SER A 242 -19.77 1.13 -2.32
CA SER A 242 -19.09 2.36 -2.74
C SER A 242 -19.69 2.92 -4.05
N CYS A 243 -19.93 2.06 -5.04
CA CYS A 243 -20.48 2.48 -6.35
C CYS A 243 -21.92 2.99 -6.23
N ALA A 244 -22.81 2.23 -5.59
CA ALA A 244 -24.21 2.59 -5.39
C ALA A 244 -24.34 3.91 -4.63
N THR A 245 -23.57 4.10 -3.55
CA THR A 245 -23.57 5.37 -2.79
C THR A 245 -23.22 6.57 -3.67
N ILE A 246 -22.22 6.44 -4.55
CA ILE A 246 -21.81 7.53 -5.44
C ILE A 246 -22.90 7.80 -6.49
N ILE A 247 -23.47 6.76 -7.08
CA ILE A 247 -24.52 6.87 -8.10
C ILE A 247 -25.78 7.50 -7.50
N ASP A 248 -26.21 7.08 -6.31
CA ASP A 248 -27.35 7.68 -5.60
C ASP A 248 -27.12 9.17 -5.32
N LEU A 249 -25.90 9.56 -4.93
CA LEU A 249 -25.56 10.97 -4.70
C LEU A 249 -25.57 11.79 -6.00
N LEU A 250 -25.06 11.23 -7.11
CA LEU A 250 -25.14 11.87 -8.42
C LEU A 250 -26.60 12.04 -8.86
N LEU A 251 -27.41 11.00 -8.72
CA LEU A 251 -28.83 11.02 -9.04
C LEU A 251 -29.63 12.02 -8.21
N ALA A 252 -29.34 12.13 -6.91
CA ALA A 252 -29.98 13.11 -6.04
C ALA A 252 -29.75 14.57 -6.52
N GLY A 253 -28.61 14.84 -7.15
CA GLY A 253 -28.32 16.13 -7.78
C GLY A 253 -28.83 16.25 -9.22
N PHE A 254 -29.06 15.14 -9.91
CA PHE A 254 -29.37 15.08 -11.34
C PHE A 254 -30.88 15.26 -11.59
N GLN A 255 -31.29 16.48 -11.94
CA GLN A 255 -32.69 16.85 -12.20
C GLN A 255 -32.98 17.08 -13.69
N ALA A 256 -32.51 16.21 -14.59
CA ALA A 256 -32.75 16.33 -16.03
C ALA A 256 -33.83 15.34 -16.50
N SER A 257 -35.03 15.84 -16.82
CA SER A 257 -36.13 15.04 -17.38
C SER A 257 -35.77 14.49 -18.76
N GLY A 258 -35.81 13.18 -18.94
CA GLY A 258 -35.59 12.51 -20.24
C GLY A 258 -34.13 12.21 -20.58
N CYS A 259 -33.17 12.65 -19.77
CA CYS A 259 -31.75 12.38 -19.95
C CYS A 259 -31.28 11.20 -19.09
N LYS A 260 -30.47 10.29 -19.65
CA LYS A 260 -29.86 9.20 -18.87
C LYS A 260 -28.46 9.56 -18.41
N LEU A 261 -28.18 9.35 -17.11
CA LEU A 261 -26.86 9.53 -16.52
C LEU A 261 -25.91 8.41 -17.02
N ARG A 262 -24.78 8.77 -17.62
CA ARG A 262 -23.75 7.82 -18.06
C ARG A 262 -22.66 7.67 -17.00
N VAL A 263 -22.48 6.45 -16.48
CA VAL A 263 -21.47 6.14 -15.46
C VAL A 263 -20.57 5.00 -15.94
N ILE A 264 -19.26 5.22 -15.95
CA ILE A 264 -18.24 4.21 -16.20
C ILE A 264 -17.48 3.94 -14.90
N ILE A 265 -17.60 2.72 -14.40
CA ILE A 265 -16.89 2.26 -13.21
C ILE A 265 -15.59 1.60 -13.66
N MET A 266 -14.46 2.00 -13.10
CA MET A 266 -13.13 1.46 -13.38
C MET A 266 -12.57 0.87 -12.10
N VAL A 267 -12.34 -0.44 -12.07
CA VAL A 267 -11.85 -1.16 -10.88
C VAL A 267 -10.48 -1.73 -11.15
N THR A 268 -9.50 -1.36 -10.33
CA THR A 268 -8.13 -1.88 -10.37
C THR A 268 -7.84 -2.66 -9.10
N GLY A 269 -7.41 -3.91 -9.24
CA GLY A 269 -7.01 -4.76 -8.11
C GLY A 269 -5.69 -5.47 -8.36
N ASP A 270 -5.20 -6.21 -7.35
CA ASP A 270 -4.09 -7.14 -7.53
C ASP A 270 -4.46 -8.26 -8.53
N THR A 271 -3.49 -9.12 -8.86
CA THR A 271 -3.67 -10.22 -9.82
C THR A 271 -4.32 -11.46 -9.20
N ILE A 272 -4.82 -11.41 -7.97
CA ILE A 272 -5.45 -12.55 -7.31
C ILE A 272 -6.85 -12.76 -7.90
N GLY A 273 -7.18 -14.02 -8.22
CA GLY A 273 -8.45 -14.38 -8.83
C GLY A 273 -9.70 -13.92 -8.05
N THR A 274 -9.59 -13.67 -6.75
CA THR A 274 -10.67 -13.11 -5.93
C THR A 274 -11.10 -11.71 -6.37
N ASN A 275 -10.16 -10.85 -6.82
CA ASN A 275 -10.48 -9.50 -7.32
C ASN A 275 -11.16 -9.54 -8.69
N GLU A 276 -10.72 -10.44 -9.56
CA GLU A 276 -11.39 -10.71 -10.83
C GLU A 276 -12.82 -11.23 -10.58
N ASN A 277 -12.96 -12.23 -9.70
CA ASN A 277 -14.26 -12.77 -9.31
C ASN A 277 -15.17 -11.67 -8.74
N ALA A 278 -14.65 -10.83 -7.84
CA ALA A 278 -15.40 -9.69 -7.30
C ALA A 278 -15.87 -8.71 -8.39
N SER A 279 -15.05 -8.45 -9.42
CA SER A 279 -15.41 -7.56 -10.53
C SER A 279 -16.53 -8.15 -11.40
N LYS A 280 -16.51 -9.47 -11.66
CA LYS A 280 -17.59 -10.17 -12.38
C LYS A 280 -18.92 -10.09 -11.62
N ARG A 281 -18.89 -10.33 -10.30
CA ARG A 281 -20.09 -10.23 -9.45
C ARG A 281 -20.60 -8.81 -9.30
N LEU A 282 -19.69 -7.83 -9.21
CA LEU A 282 -20.04 -6.42 -9.20
C LEU A 282 -20.78 -6.04 -10.50
N TRP A 283 -20.32 -6.51 -11.66
CA TRP A 283 -20.99 -6.24 -12.93
C TRP A 283 -22.44 -6.70 -12.92
N GLU A 284 -22.70 -7.94 -12.51
CA GLU A 284 -24.06 -8.48 -12.43
C GLU A 284 -24.93 -7.72 -11.42
N ALA A 285 -24.37 -7.38 -10.25
CA ALA A 285 -25.09 -6.60 -9.24
C ALA A 285 -25.44 -5.20 -9.78
N MET A 286 -24.50 -4.52 -10.44
CA MET A 286 -24.72 -3.21 -11.04
C MET A 286 -25.74 -3.25 -12.19
N GLN A 287 -25.83 -4.36 -12.93
CA GLN A 287 -26.84 -4.58 -13.96
C GLN A 287 -28.25 -4.72 -13.38
N LYS A 288 -28.39 -5.39 -12.21
CA LYS A 288 -29.66 -5.51 -11.49
C LYS A 288 -30.06 -4.21 -10.79
N TYR A 289 -29.08 -3.46 -10.29
CA TYR A 289 -29.30 -2.20 -9.57
C TYR A 289 -29.77 -1.05 -10.47
N LYS A 290 -29.54 -1.13 -11.80
CA LYS A 290 -29.77 -0.03 -12.77
C LYS A 290 -31.14 0.65 -12.59
N PRO A 291 -31.17 1.88 -12.03
CA PRO A 291 -32.36 2.71 -12.15
C PRO A 291 -32.59 3.03 -13.63
N ASN A 292 -33.84 3.16 -14.07
CA ASN A 292 -34.19 3.43 -15.48
C ASN A 292 -33.49 4.68 -16.07
N SER A 293 -33.01 5.57 -15.19
CA SER A 293 -32.30 6.81 -15.50
C SER A 293 -30.77 6.69 -15.63
N VAL A 294 -30.15 5.50 -15.44
CA VAL A 294 -28.68 5.34 -15.47
C VAL A 294 -28.22 4.30 -16.47
N HIS A 295 -27.19 4.64 -17.25
CA HIS A 295 -26.41 3.71 -18.05
C HIS A 295 -25.07 3.44 -17.36
N VAL A 296 -24.85 2.20 -16.90
CA VAL A 296 -23.61 1.77 -16.23
C VAL A 296 -22.80 0.83 -17.12
N SER A 297 -21.51 1.13 -17.24
CA SER A 297 -20.46 0.26 -17.81
C SER A 297 -19.37 -0.02 -16.78
N LEU A 298 -18.65 -1.14 -16.91
CA LEU A 298 -17.59 -1.54 -15.99
C LEU A 298 -16.31 -1.89 -16.76
N VAL A 299 -15.18 -1.32 -16.35
CA VAL A 299 -13.84 -1.68 -16.82
C VAL A 299 -13.06 -2.26 -15.64
N SER A 300 -12.62 -3.50 -15.74
CA SER A 300 -11.76 -4.13 -14.73
C SER A 300 -10.32 -4.15 -15.22
N ALA A 301 -9.37 -3.78 -14.36
CA ALA A 301 -7.95 -3.78 -14.65
C ALA A 301 -7.15 -4.54 -13.59
N LYS A 302 -6.12 -5.25 -14.05
CA LYS A 302 -5.10 -5.87 -13.21
C LYS A 302 -3.99 -4.86 -12.94
N CYS A 303 -3.48 -4.85 -11.73
CA CYS A 303 -2.35 -4.02 -11.37
C CYS A 303 -1.05 -4.52 -12.03
N ALA A 304 -0.44 -3.68 -12.87
CA ALA A 304 0.75 -4.01 -13.64
C ALA A 304 1.98 -4.29 -12.76
N SER A 305 2.11 -3.63 -11.61
CA SER A 305 3.21 -3.93 -10.67
C SER A 305 3.04 -5.31 -10.02
N HIS A 306 1.81 -5.77 -9.78
CA HIS A 306 1.54 -7.12 -9.32
C HIS A 306 1.77 -8.17 -10.41
N VAL A 307 1.45 -7.84 -11.67
CA VAL A 307 1.81 -8.69 -12.83
C VAL A 307 3.34 -8.83 -12.94
N SER A 308 4.08 -7.73 -12.75
CA SER A 308 5.55 -7.74 -12.70
C SER A 308 6.09 -8.57 -11.53
N ASN A 309 5.48 -8.45 -10.34
CA ASN A 309 5.87 -9.22 -9.15
C ASN A 309 5.76 -10.74 -9.36
N LEU A 310 4.82 -11.22 -10.17
CA LEU A 310 4.75 -12.64 -10.52
C LEU A 310 5.93 -13.11 -11.38
N ALA A 311 6.57 -12.21 -12.13
CA ALA A 311 7.82 -12.50 -12.85
C ALA A 311 9.04 -12.50 -11.91
N VAL A 312 9.06 -11.66 -10.85
CA VAL A 312 10.10 -11.69 -9.81
C VAL A 312 10.19 -13.06 -9.15
N GLN A 313 9.05 -13.70 -8.90
CA GLN A 313 9.02 -15.05 -8.36
C GLN A 313 9.77 -16.04 -9.26
N ALA A 314 9.56 -15.97 -10.58
CA ALA A 314 10.27 -16.81 -11.54
C ALA A 314 11.77 -16.50 -11.58
N ALA A 315 12.17 -15.23 -11.40
CA ALA A 315 13.57 -14.82 -11.35
C ALA A 315 14.35 -15.44 -10.17
N ILE A 316 13.70 -15.63 -9.01
CA ILE A 316 14.33 -16.14 -7.79
C ILE A 316 14.18 -17.65 -7.64
N CYS A 317 12.98 -18.17 -7.87
CA CYS A 317 12.67 -19.59 -7.65
C CYS A 317 12.84 -20.46 -8.92
N GLY A 318 13.09 -19.84 -10.07
CA GLY A 318 12.97 -20.51 -11.36
C GLY A 318 11.51 -20.83 -11.72
N SER A 319 11.34 -21.61 -12.78
CA SER A 319 10.04 -21.98 -13.37
C SER A 319 9.33 -23.17 -12.69
N SER A 320 9.79 -23.58 -11.50
CA SER A 320 9.32 -24.78 -10.81
C SER A 320 7.81 -24.79 -10.53
N ARG A 321 7.18 -25.95 -10.78
CA ARG A 321 5.77 -26.26 -10.43
C ARG A 321 5.51 -26.11 -8.93
N LYS A 322 4.23 -25.96 -8.54
CA LYS A 322 3.75 -25.62 -7.17
C LYS A 322 4.49 -26.35 -6.03
N GLU A 323 4.83 -27.63 -6.18
CA GLU A 323 5.51 -28.46 -5.16
C GLU A 323 6.97 -28.04 -4.87
N LYS A 324 7.73 -27.59 -5.86
CA LYS A 324 9.14 -27.16 -5.68
C LYS A 324 9.29 -25.69 -5.26
N ARG A 325 8.20 -24.91 -5.24
CA ARG A 325 8.22 -23.46 -4.94
C ARG A 325 8.47 -23.17 -3.46
N LEU A 326 8.08 -24.09 -2.57
CA LEU A 326 8.28 -24.01 -1.12
C LEU A 326 9.72 -24.38 -0.70
N GLU A 327 10.54 -24.87 -1.63
CA GLU A 327 11.90 -25.38 -1.39
C GLU A 327 13.01 -24.43 -1.86
N SER A 328 12.69 -23.24 -2.39
CA SER A 328 13.70 -22.29 -2.87
C SER A 328 14.67 -21.91 -1.74
N GLU A 329 15.91 -22.39 -1.85
CA GLU A 329 16.96 -22.14 -0.86
C GLU A 329 17.25 -20.64 -0.71
N ILE A 330 17.19 -19.86 -1.79
CA ILE A 330 17.39 -18.40 -1.74
C ILE A 330 16.29 -17.75 -0.90
N CYS A 331 15.02 -18.08 -1.16
CA CYS A 331 13.89 -17.50 -0.42
C CYS A 331 13.91 -17.89 1.06
N ALA A 332 14.21 -19.16 1.35
CA ALA A 332 14.34 -19.65 2.70
C ALA A 332 15.44 -18.90 3.47
N ASN A 333 16.61 -18.73 2.86
CA ASN A 333 17.74 -18.07 3.51
C ASN A 333 17.59 -16.54 3.60
N CYS A 334 16.98 -15.87 2.62
CA CYS A 334 16.59 -14.47 2.73
C CYS A 334 15.63 -14.25 3.91
N SER A 335 14.64 -15.13 4.07
CA SER A 335 13.68 -15.05 5.19
C SER A 335 14.37 -15.33 6.53
N ARG A 336 15.19 -16.39 6.63
CA ARG A 336 15.98 -16.68 7.84
C ARG A 336 16.81 -15.47 8.24
N PHE A 337 17.60 -14.92 7.31
CA PHE A 337 18.51 -13.82 7.59
C PHE A 337 17.78 -12.52 7.93
N TYR A 338 16.96 -11.99 7.02
CA TYR A 338 16.40 -10.64 7.16
C TYR A 338 15.11 -10.54 7.96
N LYS A 339 14.25 -11.58 7.92
CA LYS A 339 12.94 -11.54 8.61
C LYS A 339 13.05 -12.05 10.04
N HIS A 340 13.86 -13.09 10.28
CA HIS A 340 13.88 -13.80 11.56
C HIS A 340 15.11 -13.52 12.43
N MET A 341 16.28 -13.24 11.83
CA MET A 341 17.52 -13.11 12.61
C MET A 341 18.02 -11.66 12.72
N ALA A 342 18.05 -10.92 11.61
CA ALA A 342 18.60 -9.57 11.57
C ALA A 342 17.98 -8.66 12.63
N ARG A 343 16.65 -8.65 12.80
CA ARG A 343 15.98 -7.80 13.79
C ARG A 343 16.49 -7.99 15.22
N ASP A 344 16.81 -9.23 15.59
CA ASP A 344 17.13 -9.59 16.97
C ASP A 344 18.64 -9.51 17.26
N TYR A 345 19.48 -9.65 16.22
CA TYR A 345 20.94 -9.75 16.36
C TYR A 345 21.73 -8.63 15.64
N VAL A 346 21.06 -7.67 15.00
CA VAL A 346 21.73 -6.63 14.18
C VAL A 346 22.77 -5.82 14.94
N GLU A 347 22.54 -5.52 16.22
CA GLU A 347 23.47 -4.75 17.05
C GLU A 347 24.78 -5.52 17.28
N GLU A 348 24.66 -6.81 17.60
CA GLU A 348 25.81 -7.69 17.81
C GLU A 348 26.57 -7.99 16.51
N TRP A 349 25.85 -8.21 15.41
CA TRP A 349 26.48 -8.35 14.09
C TRP A 349 27.16 -7.06 13.63
N GLY A 350 26.59 -5.89 13.99
CA GLY A 350 27.22 -4.59 13.76
C GLY A 350 28.55 -4.46 14.51
N TYR A 351 28.60 -4.90 15.76
CA TYR A 351 29.82 -4.93 16.57
C TYR A 351 30.87 -5.90 15.98
N ASN A 352 30.47 -7.12 15.61
CA ASN A 352 31.36 -8.09 15.00
C ASN A 352 31.89 -7.61 13.63
N LEU A 353 31.04 -6.95 12.84
CA LEU A 353 31.44 -6.34 11.58
C LEU A 353 32.47 -5.23 11.80
N GLN A 354 32.30 -4.41 12.84
CA GLN A 354 33.28 -3.38 13.21
C GLN A 354 34.62 -4.01 13.60
N ALA A 355 34.61 -5.04 14.44
CA ALA A 355 35.83 -5.75 14.84
C ALA A 355 36.54 -6.39 13.64
N TYR A 356 35.78 -7.02 12.75
CA TYR A 356 36.31 -7.62 11.52
C TYR A 356 36.94 -6.57 10.60
N LEU A 357 36.30 -5.41 10.42
CA LEU A 357 36.85 -4.32 9.62
C LEU A 357 38.15 -3.76 10.21
N LEU A 358 38.25 -3.58 11.53
CA LEU A 358 39.48 -3.11 12.17
C LEU A 358 40.66 -4.06 11.91
N GLN A 359 40.39 -5.36 11.81
CA GLN A 359 41.42 -6.37 11.60
C GLN A 359 41.75 -6.59 10.11
N HIS A 360 40.75 -6.54 9.22
CA HIS A 360 40.87 -6.98 7.83
C HIS A 360 40.56 -5.90 6.78
N ALA A 361 40.31 -4.64 7.15
CA ALA A 361 40.00 -3.59 6.17
C ALA A 361 41.08 -3.44 5.08
N ASN A 362 42.35 -3.55 5.47
CA ASN A 362 43.46 -3.46 4.51
C ASN A 362 43.49 -4.65 3.54
N GLU A 363 43.11 -5.86 3.95
CA GLU A 363 43.02 -7.05 3.09
C GLU A 363 41.77 -7.03 2.21
N MET A 364 40.66 -6.49 2.74
CA MET A 364 39.38 -6.42 2.04
C MET A 364 39.34 -5.34 0.96
N PHE A 365 39.91 -4.17 1.24
CA PHE A 365 39.82 -2.98 0.39
C PHE A 365 41.14 -2.61 -0.28
N HIS A 366 42.27 -3.16 0.15
CA HIS A 366 43.59 -2.94 -0.45
C HIS A 366 44.29 -4.27 -0.76
N ALA A 367 45.33 -4.22 -1.59
CA ALA A 367 46.10 -5.41 -1.94
C ALA A 367 47.48 -5.40 -1.25
N GLU A 368 47.87 -6.54 -0.67
CA GLU A 368 49.17 -6.76 -0.04
C GLU A 368 50.28 -6.95 -1.10
N SER A 369 50.88 -5.88 -1.65
CA SER A 369 52.24 -5.96 -2.22
C SER A 369 52.78 -4.60 -2.71
N ALA A 370 54.10 -4.56 -2.91
CA ALA A 370 54.92 -3.39 -3.26
C ALA A 370 54.65 -2.76 -4.65
N ASP A 371 53.79 -3.34 -5.48
CA ASP A 371 53.42 -2.80 -6.80
C ASP A 371 52.10 -2.01 -6.74
N ARG A 372 52.14 -0.92 -5.96
CA ARG A 372 50.97 -0.29 -5.31
C ARG A 372 49.97 0.41 -6.24
N MET A 373 50.34 0.76 -7.48
CA MET A 373 49.43 1.43 -8.42
C MET A 373 48.75 0.46 -9.40
N SER A 374 49.38 -0.67 -9.74
CA SER A 374 48.87 -1.57 -10.79
C SER A 374 47.75 -2.49 -10.28
N LEU A 375 47.85 -2.96 -9.03
CA LEU A 375 46.95 -3.96 -8.45
C LEU A 375 45.67 -3.37 -7.84
N ALA A 376 45.76 -2.23 -7.15
CA ALA A 376 44.58 -1.49 -6.66
C ALA A 376 43.71 -1.00 -7.84
N SER A 377 44.35 -0.56 -8.93
CA SER A 377 43.67 -0.24 -10.19
C SER A 377 42.97 -1.46 -10.78
N ARG A 378 43.59 -2.66 -10.74
CA ARG A 378 42.96 -3.90 -11.21
C ARG A 378 41.75 -4.31 -10.36
N VAL A 379 41.82 -4.22 -9.03
CA VAL A 379 40.67 -4.52 -8.15
C VAL A 379 39.53 -3.54 -8.42
N SER A 380 39.82 -2.25 -8.50
CA SER A 380 38.82 -1.22 -8.84
C SER A 380 38.19 -1.48 -10.22
N VAL A 381 39.00 -1.80 -11.24
CA VAL A 381 38.51 -2.13 -12.59
C VAL A 381 37.61 -3.36 -12.59
N VAL A 382 37.97 -4.43 -11.86
CA VAL A 382 37.13 -5.63 -11.74
C VAL A 382 35.82 -5.29 -11.01
N ARG A 383 35.85 -4.48 -9.94
CA ARG A 383 34.62 -4.09 -9.23
C ARG A 383 33.73 -3.16 -10.03
N ILE A 384 34.29 -2.27 -10.85
CA ILE A 384 33.56 -1.44 -11.81
C ILE A 384 32.93 -2.33 -12.90
N ALA A 385 33.63 -3.33 -13.39
CA ALA A 385 33.10 -4.31 -14.33
C ALA A 385 31.93 -5.12 -13.72
N LEU A 386 32.07 -5.55 -12.46
CA LEU A 386 30.98 -6.23 -11.73
C LEU A 386 29.81 -5.27 -11.43
N GLN A 387 30.05 -4.00 -11.14
CA GLN A 387 28.98 -3.00 -10.97
C GLN A 387 28.22 -2.81 -12.28
N ARG A 388 28.92 -2.74 -13.41
CA ARG A 388 28.27 -2.68 -14.73
C ARG A 388 27.39 -3.92 -14.99
N LEU A 389 27.84 -5.10 -14.58
CA LEU A 389 27.11 -6.36 -14.76
C LEU A 389 25.97 -6.60 -13.76
N TYR A 390 26.09 -6.19 -12.49
CA TYR A 390 25.06 -6.43 -11.47
C TYR A 390 24.23 -5.19 -11.10
N GLY A 391 24.70 -4.00 -11.46
CA GLY A 391 24.08 -2.70 -11.19
C GLY A 391 24.38 -2.12 -9.80
N ASP A 392 24.04 -0.84 -9.64
CA ASP A 392 24.25 -0.05 -8.41
C ASP A 392 23.53 -0.63 -7.19
N ALA A 393 22.45 -1.37 -7.42
CA ALA A 393 21.67 -1.99 -6.37
C ALA A 393 22.43 -3.12 -5.65
N VAL A 394 23.39 -3.76 -6.31
CA VAL A 394 24.30 -4.77 -5.73
C VAL A 394 25.61 -4.12 -5.29
N LEU A 395 26.22 -3.29 -6.13
CA LEU A 395 27.47 -2.59 -5.83
C LEU A 395 27.23 -1.07 -5.91
N PRO A 396 26.83 -0.41 -4.82
CA PRO A 396 26.54 1.03 -4.85
C PRO A 396 27.82 1.85 -4.99
N PRO A 397 27.77 3.06 -5.57
CA PRO A 397 28.94 3.93 -5.71
C PRO A 397 29.69 4.17 -4.39
N ALA A 398 28.95 4.36 -3.30
CA ALA A 398 29.53 4.52 -1.96
C ALA A 398 30.38 3.32 -1.50
N LEU A 399 30.12 2.12 -2.00
CA LEU A 399 30.93 0.92 -1.74
C LEU A 399 32.17 0.90 -2.64
N LEU A 400 32.07 1.37 -3.89
CA LEU A 400 33.22 1.52 -4.81
C LEU A 400 34.21 2.59 -4.33
N ASP A 401 33.71 3.67 -3.73
CA ASP A 401 34.55 4.70 -3.12
C ASP A 401 35.49 4.13 -2.04
N LEU A 402 35.07 3.07 -1.34
CA LEU A 402 35.91 2.42 -0.33
C LEU A 402 37.12 1.70 -0.95
N TYR A 403 36.98 1.16 -2.15
CA TYR A 403 38.09 0.52 -2.89
C TYR A 403 39.04 1.53 -3.53
N SER A 404 38.65 2.80 -3.60
CA SER A 404 39.46 3.88 -4.18
C SER A 404 40.36 4.55 -3.14
N ALA A 405 40.20 4.21 -1.85
CA ALA A 405 41.08 4.69 -0.80
C ALA A 405 42.47 4.03 -0.91
N GLY A 406 43.54 4.79 -0.69
CA GLY A 406 44.89 4.25 -0.56
C GLY A 406 45.09 3.50 0.76
N HIS A 407 46.24 2.87 0.96
CA HIS A 407 46.56 2.13 2.19
C HIS A 407 46.51 3.04 3.42
N LEU A 408 45.82 2.62 4.49
CA LEU A 408 45.55 3.45 5.67
C LEU A 408 46.23 2.89 6.92
N ALA A 409 46.74 3.79 7.77
CA ALA A 409 47.37 3.46 9.04
C ALA A 409 46.97 4.43 10.15
N GLY A 410 46.93 3.94 11.39
CA GLY A 410 46.66 4.76 12.57
C GLY A 410 45.26 5.42 12.55
N PRO A 411 45.12 6.72 12.90
CA PRO A 411 43.82 7.40 12.99
C PRO A 411 43.00 7.40 11.69
N GLN A 412 43.67 7.35 10.54
CA GLN A 412 43.01 7.31 9.22
C GLN A 412 42.29 5.98 8.98
N LEU A 413 42.81 4.88 9.53
CA LEU A 413 42.18 3.56 9.46
C LEU A 413 40.90 3.52 10.29
N GLU A 414 40.89 4.13 11.48
CA GLU A 414 39.68 4.19 12.32
C GLU A 414 38.56 5.01 11.68
N GLU A 415 38.89 6.17 11.08
CA GLU A 415 37.92 7.00 10.38
C GLU A 415 37.36 6.30 9.14
N PHE A 416 38.22 5.62 8.38
CA PHE A 416 37.79 4.78 7.26
C PHE A 416 36.92 3.62 7.72
N CYS A 417 37.30 2.90 8.77
CA CYS A 417 36.50 1.80 9.31
C CYS A 417 35.12 2.28 9.77
N LYS A 418 34.99 3.49 10.34
CA LYS A 418 33.69 4.10 10.65
C LYS A 418 32.86 4.34 9.39
N LYS A 419 33.46 4.90 8.33
CA LYS A 419 32.79 5.15 7.04
C LYS A 419 32.40 3.83 6.35
N ALA A 420 33.28 2.83 6.37
CA ALA A 420 33.06 1.50 5.83
C ALA A 420 31.96 0.77 6.60
N LEU A 421 31.97 0.82 7.93
CA LEU A 421 30.92 0.27 8.79
C LEU A 421 29.57 0.91 8.48
N ALA A 422 29.47 2.24 8.44
CA ALA A 422 28.22 2.92 8.12
C ALA A 422 27.67 2.51 6.74
N THR A 423 28.57 2.36 5.76
CA THR A 423 28.20 1.94 4.40
C THR A 423 27.72 0.49 4.37
N LEU A 424 28.51 -0.44 4.92
CA LEU A 424 28.19 -1.87 4.93
C LEU A 424 26.98 -2.18 5.81
N TYR A 425 26.83 -1.52 6.96
CA TYR A 425 25.66 -1.65 7.83
C TYR A 425 24.38 -1.28 7.08
N ARG A 426 24.37 -0.12 6.40
CA ARG A 426 23.24 0.32 5.58
C ARG A 426 22.96 -0.65 4.42
N CYS A 427 24.00 -1.18 3.81
CA CYS A 427 23.89 -2.03 2.63
C CYS A 427 23.56 -3.50 2.94
N ILE A 428 23.95 -4.03 4.11
CA ILE A 428 23.87 -5.46 4.42
C ILE A 428 22.91 -5.72 5.57
N LEU A 429 22.91 -4.89 6.60
CA LEU A 429 22.20 -5.15 7.85
C LEU A 429 20.86 -4.41 7.92
N GLN A 430 20.73 -3.29 7.20
CA GLN A 430 19.52 -2.48 7.18
C GLN A 430 18.68 -2.76 5.93
N VAL A 431 17.68 -3.64 6.05
CA VAL A 431 16.64 -3.81 5.03
C VAL A 431 15.33 -3.21 5.56
N GLU A 432 14.82 -2.18 4.88
CA GLU A 432 13.62 -1.44 5.31
C GLU A 432 12.36 -2.31 5.34
N GLU A 433 12.25 -3.28 4.41
CA GLU A 433 11.08 -4.13 4.26
C GLU A 433 11.46 -5.62 4.21
N HIS A 434 10.90 -6.42 5.12
CA HIS A 434 11.20 -7.84 5.21
C HIS A 434 10.62 -8.63 4.02
N PRO A 435 11.28 -9.72 3.59
CA PRO A 435 10.80 -10.56 2.50
C PRO A 435 9.48 -11.26 2.87
N VAL A 436 8.49 -11.22 1.96
CA VAL A 436 7.17 -11.89 2.13
C VAL A 436 6.77 -12.57 0.84
N GLN A 437 6.30 -13.83 0.92
CA GLN A 437 5.92 -14.64 -0.25
C GLN A 437 4.79 -14.06 -1.09
N THR A 438 3.96 -13.17 -0.53
CA THR A 438 2.90 -12.47 -1.28
C THR A 438 3.42 -11.24 -2.05
N ARG A 439 4.64 -10.77 -1.73
CA ARG A 439 5.30 -9.58 -2.33
C ARG A 439 6.76 -9.92 -2.64
N PHE A 440 6.96 -10.76 -3.65
CA PHE A 440 8.27 -11.29 -4.06
C PHE A 440 9.31 -10.21 -4.39
N PHE A 441 8.92 -9.03 -4.88
CA PHE A 441 9.85 -7.91 -5.11
C PHE A 441 10.62 -7.48 -3.83
N LEU A 442 10.10 -7.74 -2.63
CA LEU A 442 10.79 -7.47 -1.37
C LEU A 442 12.02 -8.38 -1.14
N PHE A 443 12.09 -9.51 -1.84
CA PHE A 443 13.28 -10.34 -1.84
C PHE A 443 14.43 -9.73 -2.66
N GLY A 444 14.16 -8.81 -3.59
CA GLY A 444 15.19 -8.18 -4.43
C GLY A 444 16.34 -7.56 -3.61
N PRO A 445 16.05 -6.59 -2.72
CA PRO A 445 17.05 -6.02 -1.81
C PRO A 445 17.78 -7.05 -0.94
N CYS A 446 17.07 -8.10 -0.51
CA CYS A 446 17.65 -9.18 0.30
C CYS A 446 18.68 -9.98 -0.49
N VAL A 447 18.33 -10.38 -1.73
CA VAL A 447 19.22 -11.14 -2.63
C VAL A 447 20.44 -10.30 -2.99
N TRP A 448 20.26 -9.01 -3.29
CA TRP A 448 21.38 -8.11 -3.56
C TRP A 448 22.30 -7.94 -2.35
N GLY A 449 21.75 -7.86 -1.14
CA GLY A 449 22.52 -7.83 0.09
C GLY A 449 23.35 -9.10 0.30
N LEU A 450 22.75 -10.28 0.10
CA LEU A 450 23.48 -11.56 0.23
C LEU A 450 24.55 -11.74 -0.85
N LEU A 451 24.26 -11.38 -2.11
CA LEU A 451 25.26 -11.41 -3.17
C LEU A 451 26.40 -10.43 -2.88
N ARG A 452 26.09 -9.22 -2.42
CA ARG A 452 27.08 -8.22 -2.01
C ARG A 452 28.02 -8.79 -0.96
N MET A 453 27.49 -9.45 0.08
CA MET A 453 28.29 -10.09 1.13
C MET A 453 29.29 -11.10 0.54
N GLN A 454 28.87 -11.90 -0.42
CA GLN A 454 29.78 -12.85 -1.08
C GLN A 454 30.78 -12.17 -2.00
N LEU A 455 30.38 -11.13 -2.75
CA LEU A 455 31.29 -10.40 -3.63
C LEU A 455 32.41 -9.71 -2.84
N ILE A 456 32.11 -9.17 -1.64
CA ILE A 456 33.12 -8.57 -0.76
C ILE A 456 33.90 -9.59 0.08
N GLY A 457 33.54 -10.87 0.03
CA GLY A 457 34.22 -11.95 0.77
C GLY A 457 33.95 -11.96 2.27
N LEU A 458 32.77 -11.50 2.72
CA LEU A 458 32.47 -11.42 4.16
C LEU A 458 32.24 -12.82 4.76
N PRO A 459 32.97 -13.22 5.82
CA PRO A 459 32.85 -14.54 6.41
C PRO A 459 31.62 -14.68 7.32
N THR A 460 31.15 -15.91 7.53
CA THR A 460 29.98 -16.19 8.40
C THR A 460 30.25 -15.90 9.88
N THR A 461 31.52 -15.78 10.29
CA THR A 461 31.93 -15.42 11.66
C THR A 461 31.39 -14.06 12.09
N VAL A 462 31.20 -13.13 11.16
CA VAL A 462 30.58 -11.81 11.42
C VAL A 462 29.16 -11.96 11.96
N PHE A 463 28.43 -12.99 11.53
CA PHE A 463 27.04 -13.27 11.93
C PHE A 463 26.92 -14.25 13.09
N SER A 464 28.02 -14.49 13.81
CA SER A 464 27.99 -15.24 15.07
C SER A 464 27.47 -14.36 16.22
N THR A 465 26.95 -15.01 17.27
CA THR A 465 26.52 -14.34 18.50
C THR A 465 27.48 -14.76 19.61
N LEU A 466 28.18 -13.78 20.20
CA LEU A 466 29.20 -13.98 21.23
C LEU A 466 28.64 -13.72 22.65
N THR A 467 27.77 -12.70 22.76
CA THR A 467 27.21 -12.17 23.99
C THR A 467 25.75 -12.58 24.19
N ILE A 468 24.99 -12.73 23.10
CA ILE A 468 23.58 -13.16 23.14
C ILE A 468 23.52 -14.67 22.91
N VAL A 469 22.87 -15.41 23.82
CA VAL A 469 22.58 -16.83 23.60
C VAL A 469 21.31 -16.94 22.74
N PRO A 470 21.39 -17.39 21.47
CA PRO A 470 20.22 -17.46 20.61
C PRO A 470 19.27 -18.55 21.09
N GLN A 471 17.97 -18.36 20.91
CA GLN A 471 16.98 -19.42 21.12
C GLN A 471 17.28 -20.61 20.21
N LEU A 472 16.86 -21.82 20.61
CA LEU A 472 17.14 -23.06 19.86
C LEU A 472 16.73 -22.95 18.37
N GLN A 473 15.59 -22.31 18.08
CA GLN A 473 15.14 -22.06 16.71
C GLN A 473 16.09 -21.15 15.94
N SER A 474 16.53 -20.05 16.57
CA SER A 474 17.49 -19.11 15.97
C SER A 474 18.85 -19.78 15.75
N GLN A 475 19.30 -20.65 16.65
CA GLN A 475 20.52 -21.45 16.46
C GLN A 475 20.40 -22.39 15.25
N ARG A 476 19.27 -23.07 15.09
CA ARG A 476 18.99 -23.91 13.90
C ARG A 476 19.02 -23.08 12.62
N ARG A 477 18.38 -21.90 12.62
CA ARG A 477 18.35 -20.97 11.48
C ARG A 477 19.75 -20.45 11.12
N LEU A 478 20.56 -20.07 12.11
CA LEU A 478 21.95 -19.63 11.94
C LEU A 478 22.82 -20.73 11.33
N ARG A 479 22.73 -21.95 11.84
CA ARG A 479 23.47 -23.11 11.30
C ARG A 479 23.08 -23.38 9.85
N ALA A 480 21.78 -23.43 9.56
CA ALA A 480 21.28 -23.66 8.21
C ALA A 480 21.75 -22.57 7.22
N PHE A 481 21.69 -21.30 7.65
CA PHE A 481 22.20 -20.18 6.85
C PHE A 481 23.70 -20.28 6.61
N SER A 482 24.50 -20.54 7.64
CA SER A 482 25.97 -20.67 7.54
C SER A 482 26.37 -21.81 6.59
N THR A 483 25.73 -22.98 6.73
CA THR A 483 25.98 -24.13 5.85
C THR A 483 25.69 -23.78 4.39
N TRP A 484 24.57 -23.11 4.11
CA TRP A 484 24.20 -22.71 2.76
C TRP A 484 25.13 -21.63 2.18
N TYR A 485 25.44 -20.60 2.99
CA TYR A 485 26.25 -19.46 2.56
C TYR A 485 27.68 -19.87 2.15
N ASN A 486 28.21 -20.94 2.75
CA ASN A 486 29.54 -21.46 2.45
C ASN A 486 29.59 -22.44 1.26
N LYS A 487 28.46 -22.83 0.65
CA LYS A 487 28.44 -23.66 -0.57
C LYS A 487 28.83 -22.84 -1.81
N ALA A 488 29.63 -23.41 -2.71
CA ALA A 488 29.95 -22.75 -4.00
C ALA A 488 28.70 -22.55 -4.89
N GLU A 489 27.75 -23.49 -4.84
CA GLU A 489 26.50 -23.43 -5.61
C GLU A 489 25.60 -22.24 -5.20
N SER A 490 25.58 -21.86 -3.91
CA SER A 490 24.77 -20.73 -3.45
C SER A 490 25.25 -19.42 -4.08
N ALA A 491 26.57 -19.31 -4.28
CA ALA A 491 27.20 -18.18 -4.95
C ALA A 491 26.81 -18.08 -6.42
N ALA A 492 26.77 -19.21 -7.13
CA ALA A 492 26.34 -19.29 -8.53
C ALA A 492 24.85 -18.97 -8.69
N HIS A 493 24.00 -19.47 -7.79
CA HIS A 493 22.57 -19.20 -7.77
C HIS A 493 22.25 -17.73 -7.44
N LEU A 494 22.93 -17.13 -6.46
CA LEU A 494 22.74 -15.71 -6.11
C LEU A 494 23.11 -14.77 -7.25
N ARG A 495 24.20 -15.07 -7.98
CA ARG A 495 24.59 -14.30 -9.17
C ARG A 495 23.53 -14.35 -10.26
N THR A 496 23.06 -15.56 -10.59
CA THR A 496 22.01 -15.75 -11.60
C THR A 496 20.71 -15.03 -11.18
N ALA A 497 20.27 -15.21 -9.93
CA ALA A 497 19.08 -14.55 -9.41
C ALA A 497 19.21 -13.02 -9.43
N ALA A 498 20.37 -12.46 -9.08
CA ALA A 498 20.58 -11.01 -9.13
C ALA A 498 20.49 -10.44 -10.54
N LEU A 499 21.00 -11.14 -11.56
CA LEU A 499 20.86 -10.75 -12.97
C LEU A 499 19.40 -10.83 -13.44
N CYS A 500 18.69 -11.92 -13.12
CA CYS A 500 17.26 -12.03 -13.42
C CYS A 500 16.43 -10.94 -12.70
N LEU A 501 16.84 -10.56 -11.49
CA LEU A 501 16.22 -9.48 -10.73
C LEU A 501 16.41 -8.12 -11.38
N ARG A 502 17.48 -7.87 -12.15
CA ARG A 502 17.63 -6.61 -12.91
C ARG A 502 16.45 -6.40 -13.86
N LEU A 503 16.07 -7.43 -14.62
CA LEU A 503 14.95 -7.38 -15.58
C LEU A 503 13.61 -7.12 -14.87
N THR A 504 13.32 -7.88 -13.82
CA THR A 504 12.04 -7.80 -13.13
C THR A 504 11.90 -6.53 -12.29
N MET A 505 12.99 -6.05 -11.68
CA MET A 505 12.99 -4.77 -10.98
C MET A 505 12.90 -3.59 -11.94
N HIS A 506 13.47 -3.70 -13.15
CA HIS A 506 13.26 -2.70 -14.20
C HIS A 506 11.77 -2.62 -14.60
N SER A 507 11.13 -3.76 -14.87
CA SER A 507 9.68 -3.87 -15.11
C SER A 507 8.84 -3.29 -13.95
N THR A 508 9.19 -3.63 -12.70
CA THR A 508 8.52 -3.10 -11.50
C THR A 508 8.70 -1.58 -11.41
N SER A 509 9.89 -1.05 -11.73
CA SER A 509 10.16 0.39 -11.68
C SER A 509 9.36 1.20 -12.71
N ILE A 510 9.08 0.61 -13.88
CA ILE A 510 8.25 1.25 -14.90
C ILE A 510 6.78 1.28 -14.44
N THR A 511 6.29 0.16 -13.90
CA THR A 511 4.88 -0.02 -13.52
C THR A 511 4.50 0.58 -12.16
N ALA A 512 5.45 0.77 -11.25
CA ALA A 512 5.25 1.34 -9.92
C ALA A 512 5.48 2.86 -9.88
N LYS A 513 4.93 3.60 -10.86
CA LYS A 513 5.00 5.07 -10.93
C LYS A 513 3.61 5.69 -10.99
N GLU A 514 3.44 6.82 -10.30
CA GLU A 514 2.29 7.70 -10.50
C GLU A 514 2.54 8.58 -11.72
N ARG A 515 1.52 8.75 -12.56
CA ARG A 515 1.55 9.60 -13.74
C ARG A 515 1.88 11.04 -13.37
N LYS A 516 2.88 11.65 -14.02
CA LYS A 516 3.07 13.11 -13.97
C LYS A 516 2.27 13.82 -15.06
N ALA A 517 1.96 15.10 -14.85
CA ALA A 517 1.28 15.91 -15.85
C ALA A 517 2.12 16.00 -17.13
N GLY A 518 1.52 15.67 -18.28
CA GLY A 518 2.19 15.63 -19.59
C GLY A 518 2.81 14.28 -19.96
N GLU A 519 2.90 13.31 -19.04
CA GLU A 519 3.34 11.96 -19.38
C GLU A 519 2.20 11.14 -20.02
N GLU A 520 2.58 10.27 -20.96
CA GLU A 520 1.70 9.32 -21.61
C GLU A 520 1.08 8.37 -20.56
N PRO A 521 -0.24 8.08 -20.61
CA PRO A 521 -0.89 7.18 -19.65
C PRO A 521 -0.20 5.81 -19.60
N LEU A 522 -0.05 5.25 -18.39
CA LEU A 522 0.55 3.93 -18.20
C LEU A 522 -0.19 2.85 -19.01
N LEU A 523 -1.51 2.96 -19.16
CA LEU A 523 -2.30 2.07 -20.01
C LEU A 523 -1.74 1.99 -21.44
N LYS A 524 -1.47 3.15 -22.04
CA LYS A 524 -0.97 3.27 -23.41
C LYS A 524 0.46 2.75 -23.54
N GLN A 525 1.31 3.01 -22.55
CA GLN A 525 2.65 2.42 -22.49
C GLN A 525 2.58 0.88 -22.45
N LEU A 526 1.67 0.33 -21.65
CA LEU A 526 1.48 -1.12 -21.52
C LEU A 526 0.92 -1.74 -22.80
N SER A 527 -0.07 -1.13 -23.45
CA SER A 527 -0.64 -1.63 -24.71
C SER A 527 0.39 -1.59 -25.85
N ASN A 528 1.31 -0.63 -25.83
CA ASN A 528 2.38 -0.49 -26.83
C ASN A 528 3.62 -1.37 -26.55
N SER A 529 3.53 -2.30 -25.61
CA SER A 529 4.63 -3.20 -25.22
C SER A 529 5.88 -2.51 -24.66
N TYR A 530 5.73 -1.30 -24.11
CA TYR A 530 6.87 -0.52 -23.64
C TYR A 530 7.70 -1.27 -22.60
N VAL A 531 7.05 -1.96 -21.66
CA VAL A 531 7.73 -2.76 -20.63
C VAL A 531 8.56 -3.87 -21.28
N GLN A 532 7.97 -4.64 -22.20
CA GLN A 532 8.64 -5.74 -22.89
C GLN A 532 9.84 -5.25 -23.71
N GLN A 533 9.72 -4.11 -24.39
CA GLN A 533 10.82 -3.54 -25.16
C GLN A 533 11.98 -3.11 -24.25
N GLN A 534 11.70 -2.41 -23.15
CA GLN A 534 12.71 -1.94 -22.23
C GLN A 534 13.43 -3.09 -21.50
N THR A 535 12.70 -4.12 -21.06
CA THR A 535 13.32 -5.29 -20.43
C THR A 535 14.11 -6.14 -21.41
N SER A 536 13.65 -6.27 -22.66
CA SER A 536 14.41 -6.96 -23.71
C SER A 536 15.69 -6.20 -24.10
N GLN A 537 15.68 -4.86 -24.08
CA GLN A 537 16.88 -4.06 -24.26
C GLN A 537 17.89 -4.27 -23.11
N GLU A 538 17.40 -4.31 -21.87
CA GLU A 538 18.22 -4.60 -20.70
C GLU A 538 18.79 -6.03 -20.74
N LEU A 539 18.04 -7.01 -21.26
CA LEU A 539 18.50 -8.37 -21.48
C LEU A 539 19.69 -8.40 -22.46
N VAL A 540 19.58 -7.70 -23.59
CA VAL A 540 20.65 -7.60 -24.59
C VAL A 540 21.90 -6.94 -24.00
N ALA A 541 21.73 -5.86 -23.23
CA ALA A 541 22.83 -5.21 -22.51
C ALA A 541 23.49 -6.18 -21.51
N THR A 542 22.68 -6.94 -20.76
CA THR A 542 23.16 -7.93 -19.80
C THR A 542 23.95 -9.05 -20.51
N PHE A 543 23.46 -9.57 -21.64
CA PHE A 543 24.19 -10.59 -22.41
C PHE A 543 25.58 -10.11 -22.82
N ARG A 544 25.72 -8.88 -23.31
CA ARG A 544 27.01 -8.30 -23.70
C ARG A 544 28.02 -8.30 -22.55
N ASP A 545 27.55 -8.11 -21.32
CA ASP A 545 28.38 -7.92 -20.15
C ASP A 545 28.56 -9.22 -19.32
N LEU A 546 27.95 -10.35 -19.70
CA LEU A 546 28.08 -11.63 -18.97
C LEU A 546 29.53 -12.11 -18.83
N GLY A 547 30.39 -11.77 -19.78
CA GLY A 547 31.82 -12.11 -19.73
C GLY A 547 32.62 -11.37 -18.65
N LEU A 548 32.04 -10.38 -17.97
CA LEU A 548 32.71 -9.60 -16.92
C LEU A 548 32.84 -10.35 -15.58
N ASP A 549 32.06 -11.42 -15.35
CA ASP A 549 32.19 -12.29 -14.18
C ASP A 549 32.50 -13.74 -14.61
N PRO A 550 33.76 -14.20 -14.50
CA PRO A 550 34.15 -15.55 -14.90
C PRO A 550 33.59 -16.64 -13.97
N ALA A 551 33.07 -16.28 -12.79
CA ALA A 551 32.46 -17.23 -11.85
C ALA A 551 30.98 -17.53 -12.17
N LEU A 552 30.43 -16.97 -13.25
CA LEU A 552 29.04 -17.19 -13.65
C LEU A 552 28.82 -18.58 -14.27
N PRO A 553 27.79 -19.33 -13.85
CA PRO A 553 27.34 -20.53 -14.55
C PRO A 553 26.62 -20.15 -15.84
N LEU A 554 27.37 -19.88 -16.91
CA LEU A 554 26.88 -19.18 -18.10
C LEU A 554 25.60 -19.79 -18.71
N ILE A 555 25.48 -21.12 -18.80
CA ILE A 555 24.32 -21.81 -19.39
C ILE A 555 23.06 -21.61 -18.53
N ASP A 556 23.18 -21.81 -17.21
CA ASP A 556 22.07 -21.64 -16.29
C ASP A 556 21.68 -20.18 -16.16
N THR A 557 22.65 -19.26 -16.21
CA THR A 557 22.38 -17.82 -16.26
C THR A 557 21.63 -17.43 -17.53
N ILE A 558 22.03 -17.90 -18.72
CA ILE A 558 21.30 -17.64 -19.98
C ILE A 558 19.88 -18.21 -19.90
N ARG A 559 19.71 -19.46 -19.42
CA ARG A 559 18.39 -20.08 -19.26
C ARG A 559 17.51 -19.29 -18.27
N GLY A 560 18.07 -18.85 -17.14
CA GLY A 560 17.38 -18.04 -16.14
C GLY A 560 16.93 -16.69 -16.69
N LEU A 561 17.81 -16.00 -17.41
CA LEU A 561 17.51 -14.72 -18.06
C LEU A 561 16.41 -14.86 -19.13
N LEU A 562 16.51 -15.86 -20.02
CA LEU A 562 15.50 -16.14 -21.04
C LEU A 562 14.15 -16.53 -20.41
N THR A 563 14.15 -17.35 -19.35
CA THR A 563 12.93 -17.72 -18.63
C THR A 563 12.28 -16.49 -17.99
N THR A 564 13.08 -15.64 -17.37
CA THR A 564 12.61 -14.44 -16.69
C THR A 564 12.01 -13.45 -17.67
N GLU A 565 12.72 -13.16 -18.77
CA GLU A 565 12.24 -12.24 -19.80
C GLU A 565 11.00 -12.81 -20.51
N ALA A 566 10.99 -14.10 -20.85
CA ALA A 566 9.80 -14.75 -21.41
C ALA A 566 8.60 -14.65 -20.46
N THR A 567 8.81 -14.83 -19.16
CA THR A 567 7.75 -14.66 -18.16
C THR A 567 7.23 -13.23 -18.13
N ILE A 568 8.09 -12.21 -18.26
CA ILE A 568 7.67 -10.81 -18.39
C ILE A 568 6.84 -10.62 -19.66
N ILE A 569 7.37 -11.03 -20.82
CA ILE A 569 6.70 -10.87 -22.12
C ILE A 569 5.30 -11.52 -22.11
N ILE A 570 5.21 -12.80 -21.74
CA ILE A 570 3.95 -13.55 -21.74
C ILE A 570 2.94 -12.97 -20.76
N ARG A 571 3.39 -12.52 -19.58
CA ARG A 571 2.50 -11.91 -18.59
C ARG A 571 1.97 -10.56 -19.07
N PHE A 572 2.82 -9.72 -19.64
CA PHE A 572 2.44 -8.39 -20.11
C PHE A 572 1.69 -8.41 -21.46
N GLU A 573 1.69 -9.53 -22.19
CA GLU A 573 0.87 -9.69 -23.39
C GLU A 573 -0.64 -9.52 -23.12
N GLU A 574 -1.09 -9.75 -21.88
CA GLU A 574 -2.49 -9.52 -21.51
C GLU A 574 -2.91 -8.04 -21.63
N PHE A 575 -1.96 -7.10 -21.53
CA PHE A 575 -2.22 -5.66 -21.73
C PHE A 575 -2.35 -5.26 -23.21
N LYS A 576 -2.18 -6.19 -24.15
CA LYS A 576 -2.55 -6.02 -25.56
C LYS A 576 -3.95 -6.51 -25.90
N ARG A 577 -4.77 -6.82 -24.90
CA ARG A 577 -6.15 -7.27 -25.08
C ARG A 577 -7.12 -6.32 -24.40
N PHE A 578 -8.41 -6.42 -24.73
CA PHE A 578 -9.44 -5.64 -24.05
C PHE A 578 -9.47 -5.94 -22.54
N PRO A 579 -9.69 -4.94 -21.68
CA PRO A 579 -10.01 -3.54 -22.00
C PRO A 579 -8.79 -2.62 -22.24
N TYR A 580 -7.56 -3.14 -22.27
CA TYR A 580 -6.36 -2.32 -22.35
C TYR A 580 -6.08 -1.76 -23.76
N THR A 581 -6.52 -2.47 -24.80
CA THR A 581 -6.42 -2.05 -26.21
C THR A 581 -7.58 -1.16 -26.66
N LEU A 582 -8.03 -0.26 -25.79
CA LEU A 582 -9.01 0.77 -26.14
C LEU A 582 -8.37 1.99 -26.80
N ASP A 583 -7.06 2.22 -26.59
CA ASP A 583 -6.34 3.37 -27.14
C ASP A 583 -6.41 3.48 -28.68
N PRO A 584 -6.30 2.39 -29.47
CA PRO A 584 -6.52 2.48 -30.91
C PRO A 584 -7.92 2.91 -31.32
N LEU A 585 -8.95 2.81 -30.47
CA LEU A 585 -10.30 3.34 -30.74
C LEU A 585 -10.43 4.84 -30.44
N SER A 586 -9.44 5.46 -29.79
CA SER A 586 -9.45 6.86 -29.40
C SER A 586 -9.09 7.79 -30.57
N ARG A 587 -9.77 8.94 -30.65
CA ARG A 587 -9.41 10.06 -31.55
C ARG A 587 -7.98 10.57 -31.35
N HIS A 588 -7.35 10.30 -30.21
CA HIS A 588 -5.95 10.65 -29.98
C HIS A 588 -4.97 9.89 -30.88
N ASN A 589 -5.45 8.86 -31.60
CA ASN A 589 -4.72 8.15 -32.65
C ASN A 589 -5.39 8.38 -34.02
N PRO A 590 -5.27 9.58 -34.61
CA PRO A 590 -6.02 9.97 -35.82
C PRO A 590 -5.74 9.07 -37.02
N ASP A 591 -4.54 8.49 -37.10
CA ASP A 591 -4.11 7.65 -38.22
C ASP A 591 -4.72 6.24 -38.19
N ALA A 592 -5.07 5.74 -36.99
CA ALA A 592 -5.47 4.35 -36.80
C ALA A 592 -6.94 4.18 -36.39
N TYR A 593 -7.57 5.19 -35.76
CA TYR A 593 -8.84 4.98 -35.07
C TYR A 593 -10.01 4.61 -35.98
N ALA A 594 -10.10 5.19 -37.18
CA ALA A 594 -11.15 4.84 -38.13
C ALA A 594 -10.98 3.42 -38.70
N ALA A 595 -9.74 3.01 -38.99
CA ALA A 595 -9.43 1.65 -39.46
C ALA A 595 -9.69 0.62 -38.35
N PHE A 596 -9.23 0.92 -37.14
CA PHE A 596 -9.42 0.05 -35.99
C PHE A 596 -10.89 -0.06 -35.57
N ALA A 597 -11.68 1.01 -35.69
CA ALA A 597 -13.12 0.97 -35.45
C ALA A 597 -13.85 0.01 -36.40
N ARG A 598 -13.39 -0.15 -37.65
CA ARG A 598 -13.92 -1.15 -38.58
C ARG A 598 -13.55 -2.56 -38.12
N SER A 599 -12.27 -2.83 -37.85
CA SER A 599 -11.86 -4.16 -37.36
C SER A 599 -12.52 -4.52 -36.04
N PHE A 600 -12.78 -3.53 -35.18
CA PHE A 600 -13.47 -3.71 -33.90
C PHE A 600 -14.90 -4.25 -34.07
N LEU A 601 -15.60 -3.89 -35.15
CA LEU A 601 -16.94 -4.42 -35.44
C LEU A 601 -16.92 -5.90 -35.86
N GLU A 602 -15.77 -6.40 -36.34
CA GLU A 602 -15.59 -7.78 -36.81
C GLU A 602 -15.08 -8.74 -35.72
N LEU A 603 -14.58 -8.20 -34.60
CA LEU A 603 -14.09 -9.00 -33.48
C LEU A 603 -15.18 -9.89 -32.88
N SER A 604 -14.80 -11.12 -32.54
CA SER A 604 -15.70 -12.05 -31.84
C SER A 604 -15.97 -11.58 -30.41
N ALA A 605 -17.14 -11.94 -29.87
CA ALA A 605 -17.48 -11.62 -28.48
C ALA A 605 -16.45 -12.16 -27.48
N SER A 606 -15.77 -13.28 -27.81
CA SER A 606 -14.75 -13.91 -26.98
C SER A 606 -13.48 -13.06 -26.80
N GLU A 607 -13.21 -12.14 -27.72
CA GLU A 607 -12.02 -11.27 -27.71
C GLU A 607 -12.24 -9.95 -26.96
N LEU A 608 -13.49 -9.65 -26.62
CA LEU A 608 -13.90 -8.42 -25.95
C LEU A 608 -14.16 -8.64 -24.46
N ASP A 609 -13.90 -7.61 -23.65
CA ASP A 609 -14.33 -7.58 -22.26
C ASP A 609 -15.86 -7.37 -22.17
N VAL A 610 -16.49 -8.02 -21.19
CA VAL A 610 -17.96 -8.08 -21.08
C VAL A 610 -18.54 -6.80 -20.46
N GLY A 611 -17.73 -6.03 -19.74
CA GLY A 611 -18.17 -4.87 -18.97
C GLY A 611 -18.25 -3.57 -19.77
N PHE A 612 -17.44 -3.42 -20.83
CA PHE A 612 -17.35 -2.19 -21.62
C PHE A 612 -17.29 -2.44 -23.13
N ALA A 613 -16.26 -3.13 -23.65
CA ALA A 613 -16.06 -3.23 -25.09
C ALA A 613 -17.15 -4.05 -25.81
N TRP A 614 -17.56 -5.19 -25.25
CA TRP A 614 -18.63 -5.99 -25.84
C TRP A 614 -20.00 -5.27 -25.85
N PRO A 615 -20.46 -4.62 -24.74
CA PRO A 615 -21.63 -3.77 -24.79
C PRO A 615 -21.53 -2.63 -25.81
N LEU A 616 -20.36 -1.99 -25.94
CA LEU A 616 -20.13 -0.92 -26.91
C LEU A 616 -20.26 -1.41 -28.36
N GLN A 617 -19.62 -2.54 -28.68
CA GLN A 617 -19.73 -3.18 -30.00
C GLN A 617 -21.18 -3.58 -30.30
N ARG A 618 -21.86 -4.20 -29.33
CA ARG A 618 -23.27 -4.59 -29.47
C ARG A 618 -24.19 -3.40 -29.74
N ASP A 619 -23.96 -2.27 -29.08
CA ASP A 619 -24.74 -1.05 -29.31
C ASP A 619 -24.44 -0.39 -30.66
N ALA A 620 -23.21 -0.54 -31.18
CA ALA A 620 -22.86 -0.14 -32.54
C ALA A 620 -23.53 -1.05 -33.60
N LEU A 621 -23.51 -2.37 -33.39
CA LEU A 621 -24.10 -3.35 -34.31
C LEU A 621 -25.64 -3.33 -34.33
N ARG A 622 -26.29 -2.67 -33.36
CA ARG A 622 -27.75 -2.43 -33.36
C ARG A 622 -28.19 -1.34 -34.35
N ARG A 623 -27.24 -0.63 -34.96
CA ARG A 623 -27.54 0.38 -35.98
C ARG A 623 -27.95 -0.28 -37.30
N ALA A 624 -28.67 0.44 -38.15
CA ALA A 624 -29.29 -0.16 -39.33
C ALA A 624 -28.26 -0.51 -40.41
N SER A 625 -27.10 0.16 -40.42
CA SER A 625 -26.02 -0.07 -41.38
C SER A 625 -24.64 -0.09 -40.73
N ALA A 626 -23.66 -0.70 -41.41
CA ALA A 626 -22.25 -0.67 -40.98
C ALA A 626 -21.66 0.74 -40.95
N VAL A 627 -22.15 1.64 -41.81
CA VAL A 627 -21.76 3.06 -41.84
C VAL A 627 -22.27 3.76 -40.58
N GLU A 628 -23.54 3.58 -40.22
CA GLU A 628 -24.11 4.13 -38.98
C GLU A 628 -23.44 3.55 -37.72
N ALA A 629 -23.06 2.27 -37.74
CA ALA A 629 -22.31 1.64 -36.66
C ALA A 629 -20.93 2.30 -36.49
N LEU A 630 -20.24 2.59 -37.59
CA LEU A 630 -18.97 3.30 -37.59
C LEU A 630 -19.14 4.75 -37.12
N GLU A 631 -20.10 5.49 -37.66
CA GLU A 631 -20.42 6.87 -37.23
C GLU A 631 -20.73 6.94 -35.74
N PHE A 632 -21.45 5.95 -35.21
CA PHE A 632 -21.70 5.84 -33.77
C PHE A 632 -20.40 5.67 -32.97
N LEU A 633 -19.49 4.79 -33.38
CA LEU A 633 -18.20 4.62 -32.69
C LEU A 633 -17.32 5.87 -32.77
N LEU A 634 -17.40 6.62 -33.87
CA LEU A 634 -16.64 7.86 -34.07
C LEU A 634 -17.33 9.09 -33.44
N SER A 635 -18.56 8.95 -32.96
CA SER A 635 -19.32 10.02 -32.32
C SER A 635 -18.61 10.61 -31.10
N GLN A 636 -18.87 11.89 -30.80
CA GLN A 636 -18.25 12.57 -29.66
C GLN A 636 -18.55 11.87 -28.33
N ASP A 637 -19.76 11.33 -28.21
CA ASP A 637 -20.22 10.58 -27.07
C ASP A 637 -19.41 9.33 -26.76
N VAL A 638 -19.08 8.54 -27.77
CA VAL A 638 -18.30 7.30 -27.58
C VAL A 638 -16.84 7.65 -27.35
N GLN A 639 -16.32 8.64 -28.08
CA GLN A 639 -14.93 9.04 -28.00
C GLN A 639 -14.59 9.65 -26.64
N GLN A 640 -15.48 10.48 -26.06
CA GLN A 640 -15.34 10.94 -24.67
C GLN A 640 -15.26 9.78 -23.66
N GLN A 641 -15.99 8.68 -23.89
CA GLN A 641 -15.95 7.51 -23.00
C GLN A 641 -14.63 6.76 -23.14
N VAL A 642 -14.19 6.48 -24.38
CA VAL A 642 -12.93 5.79 -24.67
C VAL A 642 -11.75 6.60 -24.15
N ASP A 643 -11.69 7.89 -24.48
CA ASP A 643 -10.63 8.82 -24.05
C ASP A 643 -10.56 8.92 -22.53
N GLY A 644 -11.72 9.01 -21.87
CA GLY A 644 -11.79 9.05 -20.41
C GLY A 644 -11.33 7.74 -19.75
N VAL A 645 -11.65 6.57 -20.31
CA VAL A 645 -11.11 5.28 -19.82
C VAL A 645 -9.58 5.26 -19.99
N VAL A 646 -9.07 5.63 -21.16
CA VAL A 646 -7.62 5.64 -21.43
C VAL A 646 -6.88 6.62 -20.52
N ALA A 647 -7.47 7.79 -20.24
CA ALA A 647 -6.86 8.82 -19.42
C ALA A 647 -6.90 8.52 -17.91
N HIS A 648 -7.94 7.84 -17.43
CA HIS A 648 -8.24 7.74 -16.00
C HIS A 648 -8.11 6.33 -15.39
N LEU A 649 -8.07 5.27 -16.21
CA LEU A 649 -7.88 3.90 -15.72
C LEU A 649 -6.52 3.77 -15.02
N ALA A 650 -6.54 3.43 -13.73
CA ALA A 650 -5.31 3.14 -13.00
C ALA A 650 -4.83 1.73 -13.35
N CYS A 651 -3.58 1.58 -13.77
CA CYS A 651 -2.94 0.27 -13.95
C CYS A 651 -1.99 -0.07 -12.80
N THR A 652 -2.08 0.64 -11.67
CA THR A 652 -1.21 0.48 -10.50
C THR A 652 -1.99 0.67 -9.19
N SER A 653 -1.62 -0.09 -8.15
CA SER A 653 -2.17 -0.03 -6.79
C SER A 653 -1.39 0.91 -5.86
N LEU A 654 -0.40 1.62 -6.39
CA LEU A 654 0.56 2.39 -5.61
C LEU A 654 -0.06 3.43 -4.68
N SER A 655 -1.17 4.07 -5.08
CA SER A 655 -1.86 5.05 -4.23
C SER A 655 -2.41 4.42 -2.94
N VAL A 656 -2.98 3.22 -3.06
CA VAL A 656 -3.51 2.43 -1.94
C VAL A 656 -2.36 1.90 -1.07
N GLU A 657 -1.31 1.35 -1.69
CA GLU A 657 -0.14 0.84 -0.98
C GLU A 657 0.60 1.92 -0.19
N ARG A 658 0.79 3.11 -0.78
CA ARG A 658 1.38 4.27 -0.08
C ARG A 658 0.50 4.70 1.09
N SER A 659 -0.81 4.68 0.92
CA SER A 659 -1.76 4.95 2.00
C SER A 659 -1.58 3.94 3.15
N HIS A 660 -1.48 2.64 2.83
CA HIS A 660 -1.23 1.58 3.81
C HIS A 660 0.08 1.75 4.56
N GLN A 661 1.17 2.03 3.84
CA GLN A 661 2.49 2.16 4.45
C GLN A 661 2.53 3.26 5.50
N LEU A 662 1.83 4.37 5.28
CA LEU A 662 1.75 5.45 6.27
C LEU A 662 0.97 5.04 7.51
N VAL A 663 -0.11 4.28 7.33
CA VAL A 663 -0.89 3.72 8.43
C VAL A 663 -0.04 2.74 9.25
N LYS A 664 0.72 1.85 8.59
CA LYS A 664 1.66 0.93 9.24
C LYS A 664 2.77 1.67 10.01
N LYS A 665 3.36 2.72 9.43
CA LYS A 665 4.39 3.54 10.11
C LYS A 665 3.86 4.15 11.41
N ALA A 666 2.59 4.53 11.46
CA ALA A 666 1.96 5.02 12.68
C ALA A 666 1.63 3.94 13.72
N GLU A 667 1.62 2.68 13.31
CA GLU A 667 1.27 1.51 14.14
C GLU A 667 2.48 0.97 14.93
N ALA A 668 3.71 1.43 14.62
CA ALA A 668 5.00 0.86 15.04
C ALA A 668 5.16 0.49 16.53
N ARG A 669 4.28 0.98 17.44
CA ARG A 669 4.23 0.57 18.85
C ARG A 669 2.82 0.37 19.45
N LYS A 670 1.72 0.57 18.72
CA LYS A 670 0.33 0.53 19.27
C LYS A 670 -0.67 -0.15 18.34
N VAL A 671 -1.45 -1.10 18.87
CA VAL A 671 -2.59 -1.74 18.18
C VAL A 671 -3.74 -0.72 18.02
N LEU A 672 -4.16 -0.43 16.78
CA LEU A 672 -5.23 0.53 16.47
C LEU A 672 -6.59 -0.18 16.28
N SER A 673 -7.71 0.53 16.46
CA SER A 673 -9.03 0.05 16.02
C SER A 673 -9.28 0.39 14.54
N LEU A 674 -10.14 -0.35 13.83
CA LEU A 674 -10.43 -0.09 12.42
C LEU A 674 -10.98 1.33 12.25
N ALA A 675 -11.90 1.71 13.13
CA ALA A 675 -12.47 3.05 13.16
C ALA A 675 -11.40 4.15 13.24
N SER A 676 -10.34 3.94 14.04
CA SER A 676 -9.24 4.89 14.22
C SER A 676 -8.29 4.91 13.02
N ALA A 677 -7.94 3.72 12.49
CA ALA A 677 -7.14 3.58 11.28
C ALA A 677 -7.81 4.28 10.10
N SER A 678 -9.10 4.02 9.90
CA SER A 678 -9.89 4.59 8.83
C SER A 678 -10.04 6.11 8.95
N ARG A 679 -10.22 6.63 10.18
CA ARG A 679 -10.24 8.08 10.45
C ARG A 679 -8.92 8.73 10.04
N ASN A 680 -7.81 8.09 10.39
CA ASN A 680 -6.49 8.59 10.07
C ASN A 680 -6.27 8.62 8.56
N CYS A 681 -6.74 7.62 7.81
CA CYS A 681 -6.73 7.61 6.34
C CYS A 681 -7.49 8.81 5.77
N VAL A 682 -8.74 9.04 6.20
CA VAL A 682 -9.58 10.14 5.70
C VAL A 682 -8.95 11.51 5.97
N ILE A 683 -8.52 11.77 7.22
CA ILE A 683 -7.90 13.05 7.58
C ILE A 683 -6.60 13.26 6.81
N GLN A 684 -5.77 12.23 6.66
CA GLN A 684 -4.51 12.34 5.94
C GLN A 684 -4.72 12.58 4.44
N ALA A 685 -5.68 11.88 3.82
CA ALA A 685 -6.04 12.08 2.41
C ALA A 685 -6.55 13.52 2.19
N TYR A 686 -7.44 14.00 3.06
CA TYR A 686 -7.91 15.38 3.01
C TYR A 686 -6.78 16.40 3.22
N ARG A 687 -5.86 16.18 4.19
CA ARG A 687 -4.71 17.07 4.41
C ARG A 687 -3.82 17.19 3.17
N ARG A 688 -3.60 16.10 2.44
CA ARG A 688 -2.84 16.08 1.18
C ARG A 688 -3.54 16.85 0.09
N GLN A 689 -4.84 16.58 -0.13
CA GLN A 689 -5.65 17.31 -1.09
C GLN A 689 -5.64 18.81 -0.74
N ARG A 690 -5.91 19.15 0.51
CA ARG A 690 -5.88 20.52 1.04
C ARG A 690 -4.54 21.21 0.76
N GLY A 691 -3.43 20.56 1.03
CA GLY A 691 -2.10 21.10 0.73
C GLY A 691 -1.88 21.37 -0.76
N ALA A 692 -2.24 20.41 -1.62
CA ALA A 692 -2.14 20.57 -3.07
C ALA A 692 -3.04 21.70 -3.59
N THR A 693 -4.30 21.76 -3.16
CA THR A 693 -5.26 22.81 -3.53
C THR A 693 -4.83 24.19 -3.02
N LEU A 694 -4.27 24.29 -1.80
CA LEU A 694 -3.74 25.56 -1.29
C LEU A 694 -2.54 26.03 -2.11
N ASN A 695 -1.61 25.14 -2.43
CA ASN A 695 -0.45 25.49 -3.25
C ASN A 695 -0.87 25.92 -4.66
N GLN A 696 -1.83 25.22 -5.26
CA GLN A 696 -2.41 25.59 -6.54
C GLN A 696 -3.09 26.95 -6.46
N ARG A 697 -3.91 27.18 -5.43
CA ARG A 697 -4.57 28.47 -5.19
C ARG A 697 -3.58 29.61 -4.96
N ILE A 698 -2.49 29.39 -4.24
CA ILE A 698 -1.44 30.41 -4.04
C ILE A 698 -0.82 30.78 -5.39
N ARG A 699 -0.51 29.79 -6.24
CA ARG A 699 0.00 30.02 -7.59
C ARG A 699 -1.01 30.74 -8.47
N ASP A 700 -2.27 30.31 -8.44
CA ASP A 700 -3.36 30.88 -9.21
C ASP A 700 -3.66 32.32 -8.76
N VAL A 701 -3.72 32.58 -7.45
CA VAL A 701 -3.89 33.93 -6.91
C VAL A 701 -2.72 34.81 -7.33
N ALA A 702 -1.47 34.34 -7.23
CA ALA A 702 -0.32 35.11 -7.70
C ALA A 702 -0.38 35.38 -9.22
N LYS A 703 -0.78 34.39 -10.03
CA LYS A 703 -0.96 34.51 -11.48
C LYS A 703 -2.07 35.52 -11.82
N TYR A 704 -3.26 35.35 -11.26
CA TYR A 704 -4.41 36.19 -11.55
C TYR A 704 -4.29 37.58 -10.92
N GLN A 705 -3.59 37.75 -9.79
CA GLN A 705 -3.26 39.09 -9.28
C GLN A 705 -2.36 39.83 -10.27
N LYS A 706 -1.34 39.18 -10.84
CA LYS A 706 -0.52 39.79 -11.90
C LYS A 706 -1.37 40.18 -13.12
N LEU A 707 -2.25 39.29 -13.57
CA LEU A 707 -3.14 39.54 -14.72
C LEU A 707 -4.21 40.62 -14.44
N ARG A 708 -4.68 40.74 -13.18
CA ARG A 708 -5.64 41.77 -12.76
C ARG A 708 -5.08 43.19 -12.85
N PHE A 709 -3.76 43.34 -12.79
CA PHE A 709 -3.07 44.61 -12.99
C PHE A 709 -2.43 44.74 -14.39
N MET A 710 -2.78 43.85 -15.33
CA MET A 710 -2.32 43.94 -16.71
C MET A 710 -2.81 45.25 -17.34
N ASN A 711 -1.86 46.08 -17.78
CA ASN A 711 -2.13 47.33 -18.49
C ASN A 711 -1.73 47.21 -19.97
N SER A 712 -2.15 48.16 -20.80
CA SER A 712 -1.91 48.13 -22.26
C SER A 712 -0.42 48.08 -22.62
N ARG A 713 0.44 48.76 -21.84
CA ARG A 713 1.90 48.73 -22.02
C ARG A 713 2.48 47.36 -21.73
N ALA A 714 2.10 46.74 -20.62
CA ALA A 714 2.57 45.41 -20.23
C ALA A 714 2.12 44.33 -21.25
N LEU A 715 0.90 44.46 -21.78
CA LEU A 715 0.40 43.59 -22.84
C LEU A 715 1.17 43.77 -24.15
N ALA A 716 1.50 45.03 -24.52
CA ALA A 716 2.32 45.32 -25.69
C ALA A 716 3.74 44.73 -25.57
N VAL A 717 4.36 44.84 -24.39
CA VAL A 717 5.66 44.21 -24.08
C VAL A 717 5.56 42.68 -24.12
N GLN A 718 4.43 42.10 -23.71
CA GLN A 718 4.23 40.65 -23.77
C GLN A 718 4.09 40.13 -25.21
N LYS A 719 3.46 40.91 -26.12
CA LYS A 719 3.31 40.56 -27.54
C LYS A 719 4.59 40.80 -28.34
N HIS A 720 5.32 41.88 -28.03
CA HIS A 720 6.59 42.24 -28.68
C HIS A 720 7.71 42.38 -27.64
N PRO A 721 8.17 41.26 -27.05
CA PRO A 721 9.21 41.29 -26.03
C PRO A 721 10.56 41.82 -26.53
N ASP A 722 10.75 41.82 -27.85
CA ASP A 722 11.98 42.25 -28.53
C ASP A 722 12.06 43.78 -28.66
N MET A 723 10.94 44.49 -28.54
CA MET A 723 10.94 45.96 -28.57
C MET A 723 11.22 46.58 -27.20
N PHE A 724 11.25 45.78 -26.13
CA PHE A 724 11.43 46.24 -24.75
C PHE A 724 12.86 45.98 -24.25
N ALA A 725 13.44 46.98 -23.58
CA ALA A 725 14.76 46.85 -22.96
C ALA A 725 14.73 45.84 -21.82
N ARG A 726 15.56 44.78 -21.88
CA ARG A 726 15.62 43.73 -20.86
C ARG A 726 16.98 43.71 -20.17
N GLY A 727 16.95 43.84 -18.84
CA GLY A 727 18.10 43.57 -17.98
C GLY A 727 18.40 42.06 -17.91
N ARG A 728 19.64 41.71 -17.58
CA ARG A 728 20.13 40.32 -17.46
C ARG A 728 19.25 39.43 -16.58
N GLY A 729 18.70 39.98 -15.50
CA GLY A 729 17.98 39.22 -14.48
C GLY A 729 18.90 38.30 -13.67
N ARG A 730 18.32 37.31 -13.01
CA ARG A 730 19.02 36.29 -12.19
C ARG A 730 18.57 34.90 -12.62
N LEU A 731 19.51 34.04 -13.01
CA LEU A 731 19.21 32.64 -13.32
C LEU A 731 19.13 31.83 -12.03
N TRP A 732 18.31 30.76 -12.03
CA TRP A 732 17.98 30.03 -10.80
C TRP A 732 19.16 29.29 -10.17
N TRP A 733 20.25 29.08 -10.93
CA TRP A 733 21.51 28.48 -10.45
C TRP A 733 22.56 29.51 -9.99
N GLU A 734 22.31 30.81 -10.12
CA GLU A 734 23.26 31.86 -9.74
C GLU A 734 22.98 32.35 -8.30
N ALA A 735 23.89 32.04 -7.37
CA ALA A 735 23.72 32.35 -5.95
C ALA A 735 23.98 33.84 -5.62
N ASP A 736 24.96 34.47 -6.27
CA ASP A 736 25.53 35.77 -5.85
C ASP A 736 25.68 36.78 -7.01
N ILE A 737 24.55 37.27 -7.54
CA ILE A 737 24.56 38.41 -8.46
C ILE A 737 24.01 39.64 -7.76
N SER A 738 24.82 40.69 -7.66
CA SER A 738 24.42 41.98 -7.10
C SER A 738 23.25 42.58 -7.88
N LYS A 739 22.39 43.35 -7.20
CA LYS A 739 21.24 44.03 -7.86
C LYS A 739 21.68 44.91 -9.04
N ALA A 740 22.88 45.48 -8.99
CA ALA A 740 23.45 46.26 -10.08
C ALA A 740 23.66 45.42 -11.36
N ARG A 741 24.29 44.24 -11.23
CA ARG A 741 24.50 43.32 -12.37
C ARG A 741 23.21 42.70 -12.92
N GLN A 742 22.15 42.64 -12.13
CA GLN A 742 20.84 42.18 -12.61
C GLN A 742 20.17 43.23 -13.52
N GLN A 743 20.55 44.50 -13.37
CA GLN A 743 20.04 45.63 -14.15
C GLN A 743 20.87 45.93 -15.40
N ASP A 744 22.03 45.27 -15.59
CA ASP A 744 22.81 45.38 -16.83
C ASP A 744 21.92 44.99 -18.02
N ILE A 745 21.73 45.93 -18.94
CA ILE A 745 20.88 45.76 -20.12
C ILE A 745 21.57 44.78 -21.06
N VAL A 746 20.93 43.63 -21.30
CA VAL A 746 21.42 42.59 -22.23
C VAL A 746 20.73 42.68 -23.58
N HIS A 747 19.57 43.34 -23.62
CA HIS A 747 18.81 43.62 -24.83
C HIS A 747 18.35 45.08 -24.78
N GLU A 748 18.89 45.93 -25.65
CA GLU A 748 18.61 47.38 -25.65
C GLU A 748 17.17 47.71 -26.05
N GLY A 749 16.54 46.90 -26.92
CA GLY A 749 15.15 47.12 -27.36
C GLY A 749 14.98 48.38 -28.21
N ASN A 750 13.80 48.58 -28.80
CA ASN A 750 13.46 49.79 -29.56
C ASN A 750 12.20 50.42 -28.97
N GLU A 751 12.40 51.30 -27.99
CA GLU A 751 11.31 51.92 -27.25
C GLU A 751 10.46 52.88 -28.12
N ALA A 752 11.03 53.42 -29.22
CA ALA A 752 10.30 54.24 -30.17
C ALA A 752 9.31 53.42 -31.00
N GLU A 753 9.69 52.22 -31.43
CA GLU A 753 8.80 51.28 -32.13
C GLU A 753 7.71 50.74 -31.20
N LEU A 754 8.05 50.40 -29.95
CA LEU A 754 7.07 49.98 -28.96
C LEU A 754 6.01 51.06 -28.73
N LYS A 755 6.43 52.33 -28.68
CA LYS A 755 5.51 53.47 -28.50
C LYS A 755 4.61 53.67 -29.72
N ARG A 756 5.15 53.57 -30.95
CA ARG A 756 4.34 53.60 -32.18
C ARG A 756 3.30 52.49 -32.21
N TYR A 757 3.70 51.25 -31.91
CA TYR A 757 2.78 50.11 -31.83
C TYR A 757 1.68 50.33 -30.78
N MET A 758 2.03 50.85 -29.60
CA MET A 758 1.06 51.17 -28.56
C MET A 758 0.07 52.26 -28.97
N ASP A 759 0.51 53.25 -29.74
CA ASP A 759 -0.34 54.35 -30.22
C ASP A 759 -1.27 53.88 -31.37
N GLU A 760 -0.76 53.08 -32.30
CA GLU A 760 -1.53 52.48 -33.41
C GLU A 760 -2.54 51.42 -32.93
N SER A 761 -2.17 50.60 -31.95
CA SER A 761 -3.00 49.49 -31.43
C SER A 761 -3.71 49.83 -30.11
N ARG A 762 -3.84 51.13 -29.77
CA ARG A 762 -4.26 51.59 -28.44
C ARG A 762 -5.61 51.03 -28.00
N GLU A 763 -6.64 51.12 -28.84
CA GLU A 763 -7.99 50.67 -28.51
C GLU A 763 -8.06 49.14 -28.37
N GLN A 764 -7.37 48.40 -29.25
CA GLN A 764 -7.29 46.95 -29.21
C GLN A 764 -6.58 46.45 -27.93
N LEU A 765 -5.42 47.02 -27.59
CA LEU A 765 -4.67 46.67 -26.39
C LEU A 765 -5.43 47.00 -25.10
N GLN A 766 -6.21 48.10 -25.09
CA GLN A 766 -7.06 48.44 -23.95
C GLN A 766 -8.25 47.50 -23.79
N ALA A 767 -8.89 47.08 -24.89
CA ALA A 767 -9.97 46.10 -24.89
C ALA A 767 -9.50 44.73 -24.40
N GLU A 768 -8.40 44.21 -24.97
CA GLU A 768 -7.81 42.93 -24.56
C GLU A 768 -7.32 42.96 -23.11
N ALA A 769 -6.64 44.04 -22.67
CA ALA A 769 -6.21 44.18 -21.28
C ALA A 769 -7.41 44.30 -20.31
N LYS A 770 -8.53 44.87 -20.74
CA LYS A 770 -9.78 44.90 -19.94
C LYS A 770 -10.39 43.50 -19.84
N GLU A 771 -10.42 42.76 -20.95
CA GLU A 771 -10.92 41.38 -20.99
C GLU A 771 -10.09 40.46 -20.10
N ILE A 772 -8.75 40.50 -20.21
CA ILE A 772 -7.83 39.73 -19.36
C ILE A 772 -8.05 40.05 -17.88
N ARG A 773 -8.24 41.34 -17.53
CA ARG A 773 -8.53 41.74 -16.15
C ARG A 773 -9.87 41.22 -15.66
N GLN A 774 -10.90 41.24 -16.49
CA GLN A 774 -12.22 40.69 -16.16
C GLN A 774 -12.18 39.17 -16.00
N GLN A 775 -11.53 38.45 -16.92
CA GLN A 775 -11.32 37.00 -16.83
C GLN A 775 -10.52 36.64 -15.57
N ALA A 776 -9.46 37.39 -15.24
CA ALA A 776 -8.68 37.18 -14.02
C ALA A 776 -9.50 37.47 -12.74
N ALA A 777 -10.36 38.48 -12.74
CA ALA A 777 -11.25 38.77 -11.62
C ALA A 777 -12.31 37.67 -11.43
N GLN A 778 -12.92 37.20 -12.51
CA GLN A 778 -13.86 36.07 -12.50
C GLN A 778 -13.16 34.78 -12.03
N ALA A 779 -11.96 34.47 -12.53
CA ALA A 779 -11.19 33.30 -12.12
C ALA A 779 -10.82 33.32 -10.63
N LEU A 780 -10.44 34.49 -10.08
CA LEU A 780 -10.21 34.67 -8.64
C LEU A 780 -11.47 34.41 -7.81
N GLN A 781 -12.63 34.83 -8.31
CA GLN A 781 -13.92 34.64 -7.63
C GLN A 781 -14.39 33.18 -7.69
N THR A 782 -14.28 32.52 -8.85
CA THR A 782 -14.60 31.09 -9.01
C THR A 782 -13.67 30.18 -8.19
N SER A 783 -12.40 30.55 -8.03
CA SER A 783 -11.45 29.81 -7.18
C SER A 783 -11.82 29.77 -5.69
N ALA A 784 -12.74 30.63 -5.24
CA ALA A 784 -13.19 30.71 -3.86
C ALA A 784 -14.33 29.72 -3.53
N THR A 785 -15.10 29.27 -4.53
CA THR A 785 -16.28 28.41 -4.37
C THR A 785 -15.90 26.93 -4.43
N MET A 786 -15.29 26.42 -3.36
CA MET A 786 -14.96 24.99 -3.24
C MET A 786 -15.95 24.28 -2.31
N ALA A 787 -16.38 23.08 -2.69
CA ALA A 787 -17.39 22.31 -1.96
C ALA A 787 -16.93 21.76 -0.59
N ILE A 788 -15.61 21.70 -0.35
CA ILE A 788 -15.01 21.32 0.93
C ILE A 788 -14.18 22.51 1.43
N PRO A 789 -14.31 22.97 2.70
CA PRO A 789 -13.48 24.04 3.23
C PRO A 789 -11.99 23.70 3.11
N VAL A 790 -11.16 24.63 2.60
CA VAL A 790 -9.72 24.40 2.35
C VAL A 790 -8.85 25.28 3.23
N THR A 791 -9.30 26.47 3.58
CA THR A 791 -8.57 27.41 4.46
C THR A 791 -9.05 27.28 5.90
N ASN A 792 -8.20 27.67 6.87
CA ASN A 792 -8.63 27.71 8.27
C ASN A 792 -9.81 28.68 8.46
N ARG A 793 -9.80 29.80 7.74
CA ARG A 793 -10.88 30.79 7.75
C ARG A 793 -12.21 30.17 7.31
N GLN A 794 -12.24 29.49 6.16
CA GLN A 794 -13.47 28.81 5.68
C GLN A 794 -14.01 27.79 6.70
N TRP A 795 -13.13 27.06 7.39
CA TRP A 795 -13.57 26.15 8.45
C TRP A 795 -14.15 26.87 9.66
N LEU A 796 -13.52 27.97 10.09
CA LEU A 796 -13.99 28.78 11.21
C LEU A 796 -15.32 29.46 10.90
N ASP A 797 -15.44 30.05 9.70
CA ASP A 797 -16.66 30.67 9.20
C ASP A 797 -17.80 29.63 9.16
N TRP A 798 -17.55 28.44 8.58
CA TRP A 798 -18.56 27.38 8.53
C TRP A 798 -18.98 26.88 9.92
N MET A 799 -18.04 26.68 10.85
CA MET A 799 -18.37 26.24 12.22
C MET A 799 -19.13 27.32 13.00
N ALA A 800 -18.87 28.60 12.75
CA ALA A 800 -19.61 29.69 13.36
C ALA A 800 -21.05 29.77 12.83
N GLU A 801 -21.24 29.52 11.53
CA GLU A 801 -22.56 29.50 10.87
C GLU A 801 -23.36 28.23 11.18
N ASN A 802 -22.70 27.11 11.49
CA ASN A 802 -23.31 25.79 11.64
C ASN A 802 -22.95 25.10 12.97
N ASP A 803 -22.95 25.83 14.10
CA ASP A 803 -22.54 25.29 15.41
C ASP A 803 -23.37 24.06 15.81
N ASP A 804 -24.69 24.08 15.62
CA ASP A 804 -25.55 22.95 15.98
C ASP A 804 -25.18 21.66 15.23
N GLU A 805 -24.90 21.76 13.92
CA GLU A 805 -24.46 20.64 13.09
C GLU A 805 -23.08 20.13 13.55
N PHE A 806 -22.17 21.05 13.88
CA PHE A 806 -20.85 20.73 14.41
C PHE A 806 -20.92 20.03 15.78
N GLN A 807 -21.71 20.54 16.72
CA GLN A 807 -21.90 19.93 18.05
C GLN A 807 -22.60 18.58 17.97
N ALA A 808 -23.58 18.43 17.09
CA ALA A 808 -24.23 17.16 16.82
C ALA A 808 -23.21 16.13 16.32
N CYS A 809 -22.36 16.51 15.36
CA CYS A 809 -21.29 15.67 14.84
C CYS A 809 -20.27 15.29 15.93
N LEU A 810 -19.85 16.24 16.77
CA LEU A 810 -18.99 15.95 17.92
C LEU A 810 -19.61 14.89 18.84
N ARG A 811 -20.91 14.95 19.12
CA ARG A 811 -21.62 13.95 19.96
C ARG A 811 -21.73 12.57 19.31
N SER A 812 -22.11 12.49 18.03
CA SER A 812 -22.46 11.22 17.39
C SER A 812 -21.30 10.51 16.69
N ALA A 813 -20.29 11.23 16.18
CA ALA A 813 -19.27 10.67 15.29
C ALA A 813 -18.52 9.47 15.90
N SER A 814 -18.21 9.52 17.20
CA SER A 814 -17.54 8.40 17.87
C SER A 814 -18.40 7.12 17.89
N GLN A 815 -19.72 7.25 18.05
CA GLN A 815 -20.66 6.11 18.03
C GLN A 815 -20.85 5.58 16.61
N SER A 816 -21.09 6.47 15.63
CA SER A 816 -21.24 6.11 14.22
C SER A 816 -20.02 5.35 13.71
N ARG A 817 -18.81 5.76 14.09
CA ARG A 817 -17.57 5.11 13.67
C ARG A 817 -17.30 3.78 14.37
N ARG A 818 -17.86 3.51 15.56
CA ARG A 818 -17.72 2.19 16.21
C ARG A 818 -18.35 1.07 15.38
N ALA A 819 -19.42 1.37 14.63
CA ALA A 819 -20.06 0.42 13.72
C ALA A 819 -19.10 -0.09 12.62
N LEU A 820 -18.08 0.69 12.25
CA LEU A 820 -17.07 0.27 11.28
C LEU A 820 -16.21 -0.90 11.77
N ASN A 821 -16.13 -1.14 13.09
CA ASN A 821 -15.36 -2.28 13.61
C ASN A 821 -16.04 -3.63 13.35
N ALA A 822 -17.30 -3.65 12.90
CA ALA A 822 -17.98 -4.88 12.51
C ALA A 822 -17.37 -5.46 11.22
N ARG A 823 -17.15 -6.77 11.22
CA ARG A 823 -16.64 -7.48 10.04
C ARG A 823 -17.77 -7.66 9.03
N LYS A 824 -17.54 -7.20 7.80
CA LYS A 824 -18.46 -7.38 6.67
C LYS A 824 -18.37 -8.81 6.14
N GLU A 825 -19.53 -9.35 5.79
CA GLU A 825 -19.70 -10.63 5.11
C GLU A 825 -20.90 -10.46 4.17
N ALA A 826 -20.74 -10.85 2.91
CA ALA A 826 -21.85 -10.86 1.97
C ALA A 826 -22.67 -12.14 2.13
N ARG A 827 -23.98 -12.05 1.90
CA ARG A 827 -24.77 -13.26 1.64
C ARG A 827 -24.45 -13.71 0.21
N PRO A 828 -24.07 -14.98 -0.02
CA PRO A 828 -23.73 -15.47 -1.35
C PRO A 828 -24.82 -15.25 -2.40
N GLU A 829 -26.09 -15.22 -1.98
CA GLU A 829 -27.27 -15.00 -2.82
C GLU A 829 -27.33 -13.58 -3.43
N ASP A 830 -26.84 -12.58 -2.69
CA ASP A 830 -26.87 -11.17 -3.14
C ASP A 830 -25.87 -10.92 -4.27
N PHE A 831 -24.80 -11.72 -4.32
CA PHE A 831 -23.71 -11.62 -5.29
C PHE A 831 -23.40 -13.01 -5.85
N PRO A 832 -24.23 -13.56 -6.76
CA PRO A 832 -24.03 -14.91 -7.32
C PRO A 832 -22.74 -15.03 -8.14
N ALA A 833 -22.35 -16.25 -8.50
CA ALA A 833 -21.20 -16.47 -9.38
C ALA A 833 -21.50 -15.98 -10.81
N ALA A 834 -20.49 -15.41 -11.45
CA ALA A 834 -20.59 -14.72 -12.74
C ALA A 834 -19.49 -15.22 -13.69
N ASP A 835 -19.79 -15.32 -14.98
CA ASP A 835 -18.95 -16.02 -15.98
C ASP A 835 -17.55 -15.39 -16.17
N ARG A 836 -17.46 -14.32 -16.97
CA ARG A 836 -16.21 -13.64 -17.30
C ARG A 836 -16.37 -12.14 -17.37
N ILE A 837 -15.29 -11.43 -17.08
CA ILE A 837 -15.18 -9.98 -17.26
C ILE A 837 -14.16 -9.64 -18.36
N TYR A 838 -13.07 -10.40 -18.43
CA TYR A 838 -12.04 -10.29 -19.45
C TYR A 838 -12.36 -11.12 -20.72
N PRO A 839 -11.63 -10.91 -21.83
CA PRO A 839 -11.61 -11.81 -22.98
C PRO A 839 -11.34 -13.27 -22.58
N ALA A 840 -11.80 -14.21 -23.39
CA ALA A 840 -11.54 -15.63 -23.19
C ALA A 840 -10.01 -15.88 -23.16
N ALA A 841 -9.57 -16.67 -22.18
CA ALA A 841 -8.17 -17.04 -22.08
C ALA A 841 -7.76 -17.85 -23.32
N PRO A 842 -6.64 -17.50 -23.97
CA PRO A 842 -6.17 -18.23 -25.13
C PRO A 842 -5.60 -19.58 -24.67
N THR A 843 -5.92 -20.66 -25.37
CA THR A 843 -5.41 -22.00 -25.06
C THR A 843 -4.59 -22.53 -26.21
N CYS A 844 -3.51 -23.25 -25.87
CA CYS A 844 -2.73 -24.00 -26.86
C CYS A 844 -3.64 -25.04 -27.54
N ARG A 845 -3.77 -24.96 -28.86
CA ARG A 845 -4.63 -25.88 -29.63
C ARG A 845 -3.87 -27.11 -30.13
N LEU A 846 -2.55 -27.09 -30.02
CA LEU A 846 -1.67 -28.17 -30.48
C LEU A 846 -1.69 -29.32 -29.48
N VAL A 847 -2.34 -30.43 -29.86
CA VAL A 847 -2.44 -31.63 -29.02
C VAL A 847 -1.06 -32.20 -28.71
N TRP A 848 -0.16 -32.23 -29.69
CA TRP A 848 1.22 -32.74 -29.52
C TRP A 848 2.11 -31.84 -28.67
N ALA A 849 1.72 -30.57 -28.42
CA ALA A 849 2.48 -29.65 -27.56
C ALA A 849 2.17 -29.84 -26.06
N ALA A 850 1.30 -30.77 -25.70
CA ALA A 850 1.00 -31.11 -24.31
C ALA A 850 2.25 -31.44 -23.47
N PRO A 851 3.27 -32.16 -23.96
CA PRO A 851 4.53 -32.36 -23.24
C PRO A 851 5.30 -31.06 -23.00
N LEU A 852 5.25 -30.08 -23.91
CA LEU A 852 5.88 -28.77 -23.74
C LEU A 852 5.15 -27.92 -22.69
N LEU A 853 3.82 -27.98 -22.64
CA LEU A 853 3.03 -27.36 -21.56
C LEU A 853 3.40 -27.94 -20.19
N ARG A 854 3.79 -29.22 -20.15
CA ARG A 854 4.18 -29.93 -18.92
C ARG A 854 5.67 -29.73 -18.56
N SER A 855 6.51 -29.37 -19.51
CA SER A 855 7.96 -29.30 -19.30
C SER A 855 8.39 -27.98 -18.67
N ASP A 856 9.50 -28.01 -17.91
CA ASP A 856 10.16 -26.78 -17.49
C ASP A 856 10.72 -26.03 -18.72
N PRO A 857 10.71 -24.69 -18.73
CA PRO A 857 11.32 -23.87 -19.77
C PRO A 857 12.76 -24.28 -20.09
N GLY A 858 13.08 -24.31 -21.37
CA GLY A 858 14.37 -24.81 -21.83
C GLY A 858 14.46 -24.91 -23.34
N PHE A 859 15.47 -25.64 -23.81
CA PHE A 859 15.74 -25.85 -25.22
C PHE A 859 15.14 -27.18 -25.68
N PHE A 860 14.47 -27.15 -26.82
CA PHE A 860 13.77 -28.30 -27.38
C PHE A 860 14.04 -28.42 -28.88
N CYS A 861 13.96 -29.64 -29.39
CA CYS A 861 13.94 -29.93 -30.82
C CYS A 861 12.56 -30.49 -31.17
N VAL A 862 11.91 -29.84 -32.13
CA VAL A 862 10.66 -30.30 -32.74
C VAL A 862 11.01 -30.90 -34.09
N GLN A 863 10.86 -32.21 -34.22
CA GLN A 863 11.11 -32.93 -35.47
C GLN A 863 9.77 -33.24 -36.15
N PHE A 864 9.66 -32.88 -37.43
CA PHE A 864 8.48 -33.13 -38.25
C PHE A 864 8.74 -34.35 -39.14
N GLY A 865 7.87 -35.36 -39.06
CA GLY A 865 8.02 -36.61 -39.80
C GLY A 865 9.21 -37.47 -39.36
N ASP A 866 9.68 -38.33 -40.26
CA ASP A 866 10.79 -39.27 -40.01
C ASP A 866 12.15 -38.78 -40.55
N SER A 867 12.17 -37.67 -41.30
CA SER A 867 13.41 -37.05 -41.78
C SER A 867 14.06 -36.22 -40.67
N PHE A 868 15.39 -36.23 -40.58
CA PHE A 868 16.15 -35.34 -39.69
C PHE A 868 16.39 -33.95 -40.31
N LEU A 869 16.00 -33.74 -41.58
CA LEU A 869 16.13 -32.46 -42.28
C LEU A 869 15.03 -31.47 -41.86
N ASP A 870 13.87 -31.97 -41.45
CA ASP A 870 12.72 -31.16 -41.03
C ASP A 870 12.69 -31.03 -39.49
N LYS A 871 13.70 -30.38 -38.93
CA LYS A 871 13.81 -30.11 -37.49
C LYS A 871 13.81 -28.61 -37.19
N LEU A 872 13.11 -28.23 -36.13
CA LEU A 872 13.11 -26.87 -35.58
C LEU A 872 13.63 -26.91 -34.14
N VAL A 873 14.76 -26.25 -33.90
CA VAL A 873 15.28 -26.07 -32.55
C VAL A 873 14.75 -24.77 -31.97
N VAL A 874 14.13 -24.86 -30.80
CA VAL A 874 13.48 -23.73 -30.13
C VAL A 874 13.90 -23.64 -28.68
N TYR A 875 13.88 -22.41 -28.16
CA TYR A 875 13.68 -22.22 -26.74
C TYR A 875 12.18 -22.08 -26.48
N ALA A 876 11.63 -22.88 -25.58
CA ALA A 876 10.20 -22.85 -25.26
C ALA A 876 9.96 -22.56 -23.78
N CYS A 877 8.93 -21.75 -23.51
CA CYS A 877 8.46 -21.39 -22.19
C CYS A 877 6.93 -21.49 -22.16
N SER A 878 6.40 -22.24 -21.20
CA SER A 878 4.97 -22.48 -21.05
C SER A 878 4.41 -21.69 -19.88
N LEU A 879 3.37 -20.88 -20.12
CA LEU A 879 2.70 -20.09 -19.09
C LEU A 879 1.25 -19.80 -19.53
N LYS A 880 0.31 -19.70 -18.58
CA LYS A 880 -1.13 -19.44 -18.84
C LYS A 880 -1.73 -20.40 -19.89
N ARG A 881 -1.41 -21.70 -19.82
CA ARG A 881 -1.86 -22.75 -20.76
C ARG A 881 -1.48 -22.50 -22.24
N GLN A 882 -0.44 -21.71 -22.47
CA GLN A 882 0.15 -21.48 -23.78
C GLN A 882 1.62 -21.88 -23.80
N VAL A 883 2.09 -22.32 -24.96
CA VAL A 883 3.52 -22.53 -25.23
C VAL A 883 4.00 -21.35 -26.08
N TRP A 884 5.00 -20.64 -25.58
CA TRP A 884 5.68 -19.58 -26.30
C TRP A 884 7.09 -20.03 -26.65
N ALA A 885 7.55 -19.71 -27.85
CA ALA A 885 8.84 -20.14 -28.33
C ALA A 885 9.49 -19.12 -29.28
N PHE A 886 10.81 -19.23 -29.43
CA PHE A 886 11.57 -18.61 -30.51
C PHE A 886 12.58 -19.62 -31.06
N SER A 887 12.93 -19.50 -32.33
CA SER A 887 13.82 -20.42 -33.04
C SER A 887 15.30 -20.11 -32.78
N LEU A 888 16.13 -21.16 -32.81
CA LEU A 888 17.59 -21.06 -32.85
C LEU A 888 18.08 -21.54 -34.22
N ALA A 889 19.02 -20.80 -34.80
CA ALA A 889 19.65 -21.15 -36.08
C ALA A 889 20.81 -22.11 -35.86
N GLU A 890 20.92 -23.16 -36.68
CA GLU A 890 22.08 -24.03 -36.71
C GLU A 890 23.29 -23.26 -37.27
N VAL A 891 24.45 -23.35 -36.61
CA VAL A 891 25.67 -22.69 -37.08
C VAL A 891 26.33 -23.59 -38.12
N GLU A 892 26.41 -23.10 -39.36
CA GLU A 892 27.03 -23.82 -40.47
C GLU A 892 28.47 -24.28 -40.13
N GLY A 893 28.77 -25.55 -40.37
CA GLY A 893 30.10 -26.13 -40.15
C GLY A 893 30.47 -26.44 -38.69
N GLU A 894 29.68 -26.04 -37.68
CA GLU A 894 29.97 -26.24 -36.25
C GLU A 894 29.12 -27.34 -35.58
N GLY A 895 28.45 -28.20 -36.38
CA GLY A 895 27.71 -29.42 -36.02
C GLY A 895 27.21 -29.58 -34.57
N ARG A 896 25.88 -29.51 -34.36
CA ARG A 896 25.20 -29.46 -33.03
C ARG A 896 25.42 -28.16 -32.25
N THR A 897 25.89 -27.11 -32.93
CA THR A 897 25.97 -25.76 -32.38
C THR A 897 24.82 -24.94 -32.93
N TYR A 898 24.06 -24.30 -32.04
CA TYR A 898 22.93 -23.46 -32.39
C TYR A 898 23.16 -22.06 -31.83
N SER A 899 22.61 -21.05 -32.50
CA SER A 899 22.75 -19.66 -32.09
C SER A 899 21.45 -18.89 -32.23
N PHE A 900 21.32 -17.86 -31.40
CA PHE A 900 20.28 -16.84 -31.58
C PHE A 900 20.91 -15.46 -31.58
N ASP A 901 20.33 -14.58 -32.39
CA ASP A 901 20.72 -13.18 -32.50
C ASP A 901 20.31 -12.41 -31.24
N THR A 902 21.21 -11.56 -30.76
CA THR A 902 20.97 -10.63 -29.65
C THR A 902 20.75 -9.20 -30.14
N GLY A 903 20.89 -8.93 -31.44
CA GLY A 903 20.49 -7.66 -32.06
C GLY A 903 18.98 -7.49 -32.12
N THR A 904 18.24 -8.57 -32.35
CA THR A 904 16.78 -8.60 -32.30
C THR A 904 16.28 -8.72 -30.86
N LEU A 905 15.29 -7.91 -30.47
CA LEU A 905 14.74 -7.96 -29.11
C LEU A 905 13.94 -9.24 -28.89
N LEU A 906 14.09 -9.87 -27.72
CA LEU A 906 13.38 -11.12 -27.43
C LEU A 906 11.86 -10.97 -27.56
N CYS A 907 11.29 -9.82 -27.17
CA CYS A 907 9.87 -9.53 -27.33
C CYS A 907 9.37 -9.50 -28.78
N GLN A 908 10.26 -9.41 -29.77
CA GLN A 908 9.94 -9.47 -31.21
C GLN A 908 10.03 -10.90 -31.76
N SER A 909 10.94 -11.72 -31.20
CA SER A 909 11.17 -13.11 -31.64
C SER A 909 10.32 -14.13 -30.89
N LEU A 910 10.01 -13.91 -29.62
CA LEU A 910 9.23 -14.81 -28.78
C LEU A 910 7.73 -14.66 -29.10
N LYS A 911 7.12 -15.73 -29.62
CA LYS A 911 5.72 -15.76 -30.03
C LYS A 911 5.02 -17.04 -29.54
N PRO A 912 3.68 -17.09 -29.51
CA PRO A 912 2.96 -18.36 -29.35
C PRO A 912 3.43 -19.38 -30.38
N LEU A 913 3.59 -20.64 -29.96
CA LEU A 913 4.16 -21.71 -30.79
C LEU A 913 3.39 -21.88 -32.10
N GLU A 914 2.07 -21.76 -32.09
CA GLU A 914 1.23 -21.83 -33.30
C GLU A 914 1.60 -20.76 -34.34
N ILE A 915 1.86 -19.52 -33.87
CA ILE A 915 2.25 -18.40 -34.73
C ILE A 915 3.66 -18.64 -35.26
N LEU A 916 4.59 -19.10 -34.41
CA LEU A 916 5.95 -19.44 -34.83
C LEU A 916 5.96 -20.50 -35.93
N LEU A 917 5.17 -21.56 -35.80
CA LEU A 917 5.08 -22.61 -36.83
C LEU A 917 4.52 -22.08 -38.15
N SER A 918 3.54 -21.18 -38.08
CA SER A 918 2.98 -20.51 -39.26
C SER A 918 4.00 -19.63 -39.97
N ASP A 919 4.88 -18.94 -39.23
CA ASP A 919 5.99 -18.15 -39.80
C ASP A 919 6.98 -19.03 -40.62
N PHE A 920 7.08 -20.32 -40.29
CA PHE A 920 7.88 -21.31 -41.02
C PHE A 920 7.07 -22.09 -42.09
N GLY A 921 5.80 -21.74 -42.33
CA GLY A 921 4.93 -22.41 -43.28
C GLY A 921 4.51 -23.82 -42.86
N LEU A 922 4.57 -24.14 -41.57
CA LEU A 922 4.25 -25.47 -41.03
C LEU A 922 2.82 -25.50 -40.48
N GLU A 923 1.96 -26.34 -41.06
CA GLU A 923 0.61 -26.59 -40.53
C GLU A 923 0.66 -27.59 -39.36
N ALA A 924 0.33 -27.10 -38.16
CA ALA A 924 0.63 -27.79 -36.92
C ALA A 924 -0.37 -28.90 -36.53
N SER A 925 -1.50 -29.04 -37.23
CA SER A 925 -2.58 -30.00 -36.92
C SER A 925 -2.48 -31.35 -37.64
N THR A 926 -1.58 -31.50 -38.62
CA THR A 926 -1.55 -32.65 -39.55
C THR A 926 -0.23 -33.43 -39.58
N LEU A 927 0.81 -33.00 -38.84
CA LEU A 927 2.14 -33.59 -38.88
C LEU A 927 2.40 -34.58 -37.73
N ALA A 928 3.05 -35.70 -38.03
CA ALA A 928 3.66 -36.55 -36.99
C ALA A 928 4.85 -35.82 -36.38
N VAL A 929 4.77 -35.46 -35.09
CA VAL A 929 5.81 -34.66 -34.41
C VAL A 929 6.51 -35.48 -33.34
N LYS A 930 7.84 -35.50 -33.36
CA LYS A 930 8.68 -36.03 -32.27
C LYS A 930 9.31 -34.86 -31.52
N LEU A 931 9.25 -34.92 -30.19
CA LEU A 931 9.77 -33.86 -29.31
C LEU A 931 10.97 -34.38 -28.53
N TYR A 932 12.03 -33.56 -28.49
CA TYR A 932 13.22 -33.83 -27.71
C TYR A 932 13.57 -32.63 -26.83
N LYS A 933 13.88 -32.87 -25.55
CA LYS A 933 14.51 -31.88 -24.66
C LYS A 933 16.02 -31.91 -24.90
N LEU A 934 16.64 -30.74 -25.07
CA LEU A 934 18.06 -30.61 -25.38
C LEU A 934 18.86 -30.20 -24.16
N ASP A 935 19.95 -30.91 -23.91
CA ASP A 935 20.92 -30.59 -22.86
C ASP A 935 22.11 -29.82 -23.45
N MET A 936 22.31 -28.59 -22.97
CA MET A 936 23.39 -27.70 -23.43
C MET A 936 24.61 -27.85 -22.51
N CYS A 937 25.82 -27.96 -23.08
CA CYS A 937 27.06 -28.13 -22.31
C CYS A 937 28.06 -26.99 -22.41
N LYS A 938 27.97 -26.16 -23.45
CA LYS A 938 28.81 -24.96 -23.61
C LYS A 938 27.98 -23.81 -24.12
N ALA A 939 28.29 -22.62 -23.63
CA ALA A 939 27.77 -21.35 -24.13
C ALA A 939 28.93 -20.40 -24.44
N ARG A 940 28.81 -19.63 -25.51
CA ARG A 940 29.71 -18.53 -25.83
C ARG A 940 28.88 -17.33 -26.24
N VAL A 941 29.07 -16.21 -25.55
CA VAL A 941 28.49 -14.93 -25.95
C VAL A 941 29.50 -14.19 -26.82
N ALA A 942 29.12 -13.86 -28.03
CA ALA A 942 29.87 -13.01 -28.95
C ALA A 942 29.09 -11.71 -29.21
N SER A 943 29.76 -10.69 -29.74
CA SER A 943 29.10 -9.41 -30.08
C SER A 943 27.96 -9.67 -31.09
N GLY A 944 26.72 -9.62 -30.62
CA GLY A 944 25.54 -9.81 -31.45
C GLY A 944 24.93 -11.22 -31.42
N ALA A 945 25.57 -12.26 -30.86
CA ALA A 945 24.95 -13.59 -30.82
C ALA A 945 25.36 -14.44 -29.62
N VAL A 946 24.47 -15.33 -29.20
CA VAL A 946 24.77 -16.37 -28.20
C VAL A 946 24.83 -17.71 -28.93
N LYS A 947 25.98 -18.39 -28.84
CA LYS A 947 26.19 -19.75 -29.36
C LYS A 947 26.07 -20.77 -28.24
N LEU A 948 25.35 -21.87 -28.49
CA LEU A 948 25.08 -22.96 -27.57
C LEU A 948 25.43 -24.30 -28.22
N VAL A 949 26.09 -25.19 -27.47
CA VAL A 949 26.47 -26.52 -27.94
C VAL A 949 25.63 -27.59 -27.25
N VAL A 950 25.00 -28.46 -28.03
CA VAL A 950 24.15 -29.56 -27.55
C VAL A 950 25.01 -30.77 -27.20
N GLN A 951 24.86 -31.28 -25.98
CA GLN A 951 25.48 -32.52 -25.50
C GLN A 951 24.57 -33.74 -25.71
N GLY A 952 23.28 -33.60 -25.41
CA GLY A 952 22.32 -34.69 -25.40
C GLY A 952 20.92 -34.24 -25.79
N ALA A 953 20.10 -35.22 -26.17
CA ALA A 953 18.69 -35.03 -26.48
C ALA A 953 17.88 -36.16 -25.85
N THR A 954 16.90 -35.82 -25.02
CA THR A 954 16.00 -36.77 -24.36
C THR A 954 14.61 -36.70 -25.01
N PRO A 955 14.05 -37.81 -25.52
CA PRO A 955 12.71 -37.80 -26.10
C PRO A 955 11.65 -37.49 -25.02
N LEU A 956 10.64 -36.71 -25.37
CA LEU A 956 9.47 -36.44 -24.56
C LEU A 956 8.31 -37.32 -25.03
N GLU A 957 7.78 -38.17 -24.14
CA GLU A 957 6.66 -39.05 -24.49
C GLU A 957 5.37 -38.24 -24.72
N THR A 958 4.77 -38.41 -25.91
CA THR A 958 3.45 -37.88 -26.23
C THR A 958 2.39 -38.83 -25.66
N ALA A 959 1.92 -38.58 -24.44
CA ALA A 959 0.84 -39.36 -23.84
C ALA A 959 -0.51 -39.15 -24.58
N SER A 960 -1.34 -40.20 -24.61
CA SER A 960 -2.72 -40.24 -25.12
C SER A 960 -3.61 -39.15 -24.50
N PRO A 961 -4.70 -38.73 -25.17
CA PRO A 961 -5.54 -37.60 -24.77
C PRO A 961 -6.51 -38.01 -23.66
N SER A 962 -6.02 -38.23 -22.44
CA SER A 962 -6.85 -37.98 -21.26
C SER A 962 -6.54 -36.56 -20.81
N VAL A 963 -7.50 -35.66 -21.03
CA VAL A 963 -7.50 -34.34 -20.40
C VAL A 963 -7.71 -34.59 -18.92
N PRO A 964 -6.70 -34.42 -18.04
CA PRO A 964 -6.96 -34.41 -16.62
C PRO A 964 -7.71 -33.11 -16.31
N ASP A 965 -8.51 -33.08 -15.23
CA ASP A 965 -9.04 -31.84 -14.65
C ASP A 965 -7.87 -30.89 -14.29
N LEU A 966 -7.41 -30.12 -15.27
CA LEU A 966 -6.36 -29.10 -15.16
C LEU A 966 -6.96 -27.75 -14.76
N ASP A 967 -8.12 -27.74 -14.10
CA ASP A 967 -8.80 -26.56 -13.56
C ASP A 967 -8.04 -25.86 -12.42
N SER A 968 -6.88 -26.40 -12.01
CA SER A 968 -6.03 -25.77 -10.99
C SER A 968 -5.04 -24.71 -11.52
N ASP A 969 -5.01 -24.48 -12.83
CA ASP A 969 -4.27 -23.37 -13.49
C ASP A 969 -5.01 -22.03 -13.39
N SER A 970 -5.74 -21.81 -12.29
CA SER A 970 -6.04 -20.45 -11.90
C SER A 970 -4.71 -19.75 -11.54
N ASP A 971 -4.47 -18.58 -12.13
CA ASP A 971 -3.40 -17.63 -11.76
C ASP A 971 -3.46 -17.21 -10.26
N ALA A 972 -4.39 -17.77 -9.48
CA ALA A 972 -4.43 -17.73 -8.03
C ALA A 972 -3.37 -18.67 -7.43
N GLY A 973 -2.12 -18.20 -7.43
CA GLY A 973 -1.07 -18.71 -6.53
C GLY A 973 -1.29 -18.40 -5.05
N LEU A 974 -2.56 -18.28 -4.62
CA LEU A 974 -3.03 -18.22 -3.24
C LEU A 974 -4.41 -18.89 -3.18
N SER A 975 -4.49 -20.18 -3.48
CA SER A 975 -5.51 -20.99 -2.83
C SER A 975 -5.30 -20.83 -1.32
N GLU A 976 -6.33 -20.38 -0.59
CA GLU A 976 -6.27 -20.32 0.87
C GLU A 976 -5.81 -21.70 1.36
N PRO A 977 -4.65 -21.79 2.03
CA PRO A 977 -4.56 -22.74 3.11
C PRO A 977 -5.65 -22.29 4.10
N SER A 978 -6.38 -23.23 4.70
CA SER A 978 -6.94 -22.99 6.03
C SER A 978 -5.89 -22.17 6.80
N SER A 979 -6.24 -21.00 7.34
CA SER A 979 -5.26 -20.11 7.95
C SER A 979 -4.73 -20.63 9.31
N SER A 980 -4.65 -21.96 9.42
CA SER A 980 -4.04 -22.77 10.45
C SER A 980 -2.82 -23.53 9.92
N ASP A 981 -2.71 -23.83 8.61
CA ASP A 981 -1.80 -24.91 8.17
C ASP A 981 -0.59 -24.46 7.35
N CYS A 982 -0.36 -23.16 7.16
CA CYS A 982 0.84 -22.67 6.45
C CYS A 982 2.07 -22.38 7.32
N GLU A 983 2.07 -22.80 8.59
CA GLU A 983 3.31 -22.98 9.36
C GLU A 983 3.79 -24.46 9.35
N SER A 984 3.02 -25.38 8.73
CA SER A 984 3.17 -26.82 8.89
C SER A 984 4.25 -27.53 8.03
N VAL A 985 5.01 -26.81 7.19
CA VAL A 985 6.17 -27.42 6.49
C VAL A 985 7.53 -27.00 7.08
N LEU A 986 7.52 -26.23 8.17
CA LEU A 986 8.69 -26.05 9.03
C LEU A 986 8.57 -26.96 10.24
N SER A 987 8.80 -28.25 9.99
CA SER A 987 9.04 -29.31 10.98
C SER A 987 8.04 -29.40 12.14
N ASP A 988 7.33 -30.52 12.19
CA ASP A 988 6.99 -31.18 13.45
C ASP A 988 8.16 -31.03 14.46
N ILE A 989 7.83 -30.69 15.71
CA ILE A 989 8.72 -30.35 16.85
C ILE A 989 8.95 -28.84 17.03
N GLU A 990 7.91 -28.08 17.31
CA GLU A 990 8.01 -26.85 18.14
C GLU A 990 6.78 -26.71 19.06
N SER A 991 6.74 -27.53 20.12
CA SER A 991 6.00 -27.18 21.35
C SER A 991 6.95 -26.56 22.37
N ASP A 992 6.56 -25.38 22.84
CA ASP A 992 6.91 -24.69 24.09
C ASP A 992 8.36 -24.20 24.33
N SER A 993 8.48 -22.89 24.51
CA SER A 993 8.67 -22.22 25.82
C SER A 993 9.58 -20.99 25.72
N ALA A 994 9.06 -19.84 26.13
CA ALA A 994 9.87 -18.77 26.69
C ALA A 994 9.01 -18.03 27.72
N ALA A 995 9.23 -18.41 28.98
CA ALA A 995 8.68 -17.75 30.15
C ALA A 995 9.25 -16.33 30.29
N GLY A 996 8.36 -15.39 30.60
CA GLY A 996 8.63 -14.09 31.18
C GLY A 996 7.38 -13.71 31.97
N ASP A 997 7.48 -13.81 33.29
CA ASP A 997 6.41 -13.70 34.27
C ASP A 997 5.62 -12.38 34.18
N GLU A 998 4.36 -12.45 33.74
CA GLU A 998 3.24 -11.71 34.34
C GLU A 998 1.99 -12.61 34.23
N LEU A 999 1.45 -13.03 35.39
CA LEU A 999 0.27 -13.88 35.52
C LEU A 999 -0.98 -13.21 34.91
N VAL A 1000 -1.29 -13.52 33.65
CA VAL A 1000 -2.57 -13.15 33.01
C VAL A 1000 -3.34 -14.43 32.66
N ASP A 1001 -4.55 -14.51 33.24
CA ASP A 1001 -5.54 -15.60 33.17
C ASP A 1001 -6.12 -15.73 31.74
N ASP A 1002 -5.47 -16.51 30.87
CA ASP A 1002 -5.96 -16.84 29.52
C ASP A 1002 -7.01 -17.98 29.58
N GLY A 1003 -8.22 -17.66 29.12
CA GLY A 1003 -9.40 -18.55 29.06
C GLY A 1003 -9.37 -19.64 27.96
N PRO A 1004 -10.37 -20.55 27.92
CA PRO A 1004 -10.24 -21.90 27.35
C PRO A 1004 -10.27 -22.06 25.82
N GLU A 1005 -10.50 -21.01 25.03
CA GLU A 1005 -10.93 -21.20 23.64
C GLU A 1005 -9.80 -21.46 22.62
N ALA A 1006 -8.53 -21.32 22.99
CA ALA A 1006 -7.41 -21.52 22.07
C ALA A 1006 -6.92 -22.98 21.98
N GLU A 1007 -7.14 -23.81 23.01
CA GLU A 1007 -6.64 -25.19 23.05
C GLU A 1007 -7.63 -26.21 22.46
N SER A 1008 -8.91 -25.85 22.31
CA SER A 1008 -9.95 -26.77 21.81
C SER A 1008 -9.75 -27.20 20.35
N LYS A 1009 -9.07 -26.39 19.51
CA LYS A 1009 -8.84 -26.73 18.09
C LYS A 1009 -7.63 -27.63 17.87
N THR A 1010 -6.62 -27.55 18.72
CA THR A 1010 -5.39 -28.35 18.62
C THR A 1010 -5.50 -29.74 19.25
N LEU A 1011 -6.56 -30.00 20.04
CA LEU A 1011 -6.72 -31.28 20.74
C LEU A 1011 -7.51 -32.34 19.96
N GLU A 1012 -8.37 -31.96 19.01
CA GLU A 1012 -9.04 -32.94 18.13
C GLU A 1012 -8.05 -33.69 17.23
N GLU A 1013 -6.90 -33.09 16.91
CA GLU A 1013 -5.89 -33.66 16.00
C GLU A 1013 -4.94 -34.69 16.65
N ARG A 1014 -4.98 -34.88 17.97
CA ARG A 1014 -4.05 -35.78 18.70
C ARG A 1014 -4.73 -36.93 19.45
N THR A 1015 -5.99 -37.21 19.14
CA THR A 1015 -6.74 -38.36 19.66
C THR A 1015 -6.68 -39.53 18.68
N GLU A 1016 -6.41 -40.75 19.16
CA GLU A 1016 -6.38 -41.96 18.34
C GLU A 1016 -7.71 -42.13 17.57
N ARG A 1017 -7.65 -42.58 16.30
CA ARG A 1017 -8.84 -42.73 15.44
C ARG A 1017 -9.93 -43.54 16.17
N GLY A 1018 -11.04 -42.88 16.50
CA GLY A 1018 -12.21 -43.48 17.16
C GLY A 1018 -12.46 -43.06 18.60
N SER A 1019 -11.62 -42.22 19.23
CA SER A 1019 -11.91 -41.66 20.57
C SER A 1019 -12.69 -40.35 20.51
N LEU A 1020 -13.67 -40.17 21.41
CA LEU A 1020 -14.50 -38.96 21.52
C LEU A 1020 -14.02 -38.11 22.70
N VAL A 1021 -13.76 -36.82 22.49
CA VAL A 1021 -13.56 -35.88 23.61
C VAL A 1021 -14.91 -35.60 24.25
N VAL A 1022 -15.04 -35.96 25.53
CA VAL A 1022 -16.31 -35.91 26.25
C VAL A 1022 -16.44 -34.62 27.04
N ASN A 1023 -15.36 -34.19 27.70
CA ASN A 1023 -15.36 -32.97 28.50
C ASN A 1023 -13.94 -32.39 28.56
N TYR A 1024 -13.80 -31.08 28.61
CA TYR A 1024 -12.49 -30.43 28.72
C TYR A 1024 -12.58 -29.12 29.49
N ASN A 1025 -11.47 -28.74 30.12
CA ASN A 1025 -11.31 -27.44 30.73
C ASN A 1025 -9.86 -26.96 30.59
N ASN A 1026 -9.55 -25.81 31.21
CA ASN A 1026 -8.22 -25.20 31.23
C ASN A 1026 -7.12 -26.07 31.89
N TYR A 1027 -7.47 -27.20 32.48
CA TYR A 1027 -6.57 -28.02 33.28
C TYR A 1027 -6.36 -29.41 32.70
N PHE A 1028 -7.42 -30.06 32.22
CA PHE A 1028 -7.40 -31.39 31.65
C PHE A 1028 -8.51 -31.62 30.62
N THR A 1029 -8.34 -32.67 29.82
CA THR A 1029 -9.29 -33.18 28.85
C THR A 1029 -9.70 -34.59 29.24
N LEU A 1030 -10.99 -34.91 29.18
CA LEU A 1030 -11.55 -36.25 29.32
C LEU A 1030 -11.97 -36.77 27.94
N SER A 1031 -11.43 -37.91 27.56
CA SER A 1031 -11.75 -38.56 26.28
C SER A 1031 -12.20 -40.01 26.53
N GLN A 1032 -13.24 -40.43 25.83
CA GLN A 1032 -13.74 -41.80 25.86
C GLN A 1032 -13.09 -42.61 24.75
N TYR A 1033 -12.48 -43.74 25.13
CA TYR A 1033 -11.81 -44.65 24.21
C TYR A 1033 -12.65 -45.92 24.03
N PRO A 1034 -12.82 -46.42 22.79
CA PRO A 1034 -13.73 -47.54 22.49
C PRO A 1034 -13.51 -48.81 23.32
N ASN A 1035 -12.25 -49.10 23.69
CA ASN A 1035 -11.86 -50.35 24.36
C ASN A 1035 -11.33 -50.17 25.79
N VAL A 1036 -11.23 -48.93 26.29
CA VAL A 1036 -10.55 -48.65 27.58
C VAL A 1036 -11.35 -47.72 28.50
N GLY A 1037 -12.50 -47.20 28.05
CA GLY A 1037 -13.32 -46.28 28.83
C GLY A 1037 -12.79 -44.85 28.83
N ILE A 1038 -13.22 -44.03 29.81
CA ILE A 1038 -12.89 -42.60 29.88
C ILE A 1038 -11.51 -42.39 30.51
N ARG A 1039 -10.64 -41.63 29.83
CA ARG A 1039 -9.29 -41.26 30.30
C ARG A 1039 -9.13 -39.75 30.40
N MET A 1040 -8.44 -39.31 31.45
CA MET A 1040 -8.03 -37.92 31.66
C MET A 1040 -6.62 -37.65 31.11
N ARG A 1041 -6.46 -36.54 30.38
CA ARG A 1041 -5.17 -36.01 29.91
C ARG A 1041 -4.97 -34.60 30.46
N LEU A 1042 -3.90 -34.38 31.23
CA LEU A 1042 -3.55 -33.05 31.74
C LEU A 1042 -2.97 -32.19 30.61
N LEU A 1043 -3.29 -30.89 30.64
CA LEU A 1043 -2.71 -29.93 29.70
C LEU A 1043 -1.23 -29.66 30.04
N PRO A 1044 -0.35 -29.42 29.04
CA PRO A 1044 1.10 -29.35 29.22
C PRO A 1044 1.54 -28.38 30.32
N ARG A 1045 0.89 -27.21 30.42
CA ARG A 1045 1.18 -26.18 31.44
C ARG A 1045 1.03 -26.66 32.89
N TRP A 1046 0.26 -27.72 33.14
CA TRP A 1046 0.03 -28.27 34.47
C TRP A 1046 0.87 -29.51 34.76
N LEU A 1047 1.57 -30.08 33.77
CA LEU A 1047 2.45 -31.23 33.95
C LEU A 1047 3.55 -30.98 34.99
N PRO A 1048 4.27 -29.83 35.01
CA PRO A 1048 5.34 -29.62 35.99
C PRO A 1048 4.87 -29.60 37.46
N VAL A 1049 3.59 -29.31 37.70
CA VAL A 1049 3.01 -29.19 39.05
C VAL A 1049 2.24 -30.45 39.45
N LEU A 1050 1.68 -31.21 38.49
CA LEU A 1050 0.78 -32.34 38.75
C LEU A 1050 1.31 -33.71 38.27
N GLY A 1051 2.37 -33.75 37.44
CA GLY A 1051 2.89 -34.95 36.78
C GLY A 1051 4.42 -34.96 36.56
N SER A 1052 4.96 -36.08 36.09
CA SER A 1052 6.30 -36.13 35.50
C SER A 1052 6.18 -35.89 33.99
N HIS A 1053 7.17 -35.20 33.39
CA HIS A 1053 7.08 -34.62 32.04
C HIS A 1053 6.85 -35.63 30.89
N GLU A 1054 6.90 -36.94 31.15
CA GLU A 1054 6.91 -37.99 30.12
C GLU A 1054 5.77 -39.02 30.24
N GLN A 1055 4.83 -38.89 31.20
CA GLN A 1055 3.73 -39.85 31.34
C GLN A 1055 2.38 -39.15 31.53
N SER A 1056 1.46 -39.35 30.59
CA SER A 1056 0.04 -39.10 30.84
C SER A 1056 -0.40 -39.97 32.01
N LYS A 1057 -0.78 -39.38 33.15
CA LYS A 1057 -1.29 -40.17 34.27
C LYS A 1057 -2.68 -40.70 33.92
N HIS A 1058 -2.77 -42.01 33.68
CA HIS A 1058 -4.02 -42.71 33.47
C HIS A 1058 -4.83 -42.73 34.77
N TYR A 1059 -5.82 -41.85 34.88
CA TYR A 1059 -6.91 -42.06 35.84
C TYR A 1059 -7.99 -42.84 35.09
N GLN A 1060 -8.20 -44.11 35.44
CA GLN A 1060 -9.24 -44.93 34.82
C GLN A 1060 -10.58 -44.53 35.45
N VAL A 1061 -11.29 -43.61 34.80
CA VAL A 1061 -12.48 -42.97 35.39
C VAL A 1061 -13.76 -43.73 35.06
N SER A 1062 -13.68 -44.76 34.20
CA SER A 1062 -14.82 -45.59 33.77
C SER A 1062 -15.56 -46.30 34.92
N GLU A 1063 -14.99 -46.34 36.13
CA GLU A 1063 -15.58 -47.00 37.30
C GLU A 1063 -16.67 -46.17 38.02
N PHE A 1064 -16.82 -44.88 37.68
CA PHE A 1064 -17.73 -43.95 38.37
C PHE A 1064 -19.02 -43.64 37.61
N GLY A 1065 -19.29 -44.34 36.50
CA GLY A 1065 -20.54 -44.24 35.75
C GLY A 1065 -20.57 -43.04 34.80
N GLN A 1066 -21.44 -42.05 35.07
CA GLN A 1066 -21.70 -40.92 34.17
C GLN A 1066 -20.47 -40.01 33.98
N GLU A 1067 -20.32 -39.49 32.76
CA GLU A 1067 -19.18 -38.67 32.30
C GLU A 1067 -18.92 -37.45 33.20
N ASP A 1068 -19.99 -36.85 33.65
CA ASP A 1068 -19.97 -35.66 34.47
C ASP A 1068 -19.70 -35.96 35.96
N VAL A 1069 -19.96 -37.18 36.44
CA VAL A 1069 -19.47 -37.64 37.76
C VAL A 1069 -17.96 -37.91 37.69
N CYS A 1070 -17.52 -38.54 36.61
CA CYS A 1070 -16.11 -38.76 36.31
C CYS A 1070 -15.31 -37.44 36.28
N TYR A 1071 -15.92 -36.39 35.71
CA TYR A 1071 -15.36 -35.04 35.69
C TYR A 1071 -15.17 -34.44 37.10
N LEU A 1072 -16.14 -34.61 38.00
CA LEU A 1072 -16.04 -34.10 39.37
C LEU A 1072 -14.93 -34.79 40.17
N VAL A 1073 -14.81 -36.13 40.04
CA VAL A 1073 -13.72 -36.91 40.67
C VAL A 1073 -12.35 -36.45 40.18
N CYS A 1074 -12.20 -36.24 38.87
CA CYS A 1074 -10.94 -35.78 38.28
C CYS A 1074 -10.56 -34.35 38.73
N ARG A 1075 -11.56 -33.46 38.85
CA ARG A 1075 -11.35 -32.09 39.34
C ARG A 1075 -10.97 -32.07 40.83
N ALA A 1076 -11.58 -32.94 41.65
CA ALA A 1076 -11.20 -33.13 43.05
C ALA A 1076 -9.77 -33.66 43.21
N TRP A 1077 -9.39 -34.66 42.40
CA TRP A 1077 -8.02 -35.19 42.34
C TRP A 1077 -6.98 -34.11 42.04
N MET A 1078 -7.25 -33.28 41.02
CA MET A 1078 -6.36 -32.20 40.61
C MET A 1078 -6.18 -31.16 41.72
N LEU A 1079 -7.29 -30.70 42.32
CA LEU A 1079 -7.24 -29.73 43.41
C LEU A 1079 -6.52 -30.32 44.64
N GLY A 1080 -6.81 -31.57 45.01
CA GLY A 1080 -6.11 -32.27 46.09
C GLY A 1080 -4.58 -32.25 45.96
N ARG A 1081 -4.06 -32.46 44.74
CA ARG A 1081 -2.63 -32.37 44.44
C ARG A 1081 -2.09 -30.94 44.49
N MET A 1082 -2.86 -29.97 43.99
CA MET A 1082 -2.48 -28.54 44.02
C MET A 1082 -2.38 -27.97 45.44
N LYS A 1083 -3.06 -28.58 46.42
CA LYS A 1083 -3.03 -28.15 47.83
C LYS A 1083 -1.60 -28.08 48.39
N ASN A 1084 -0.71 -28.94 47.93
CA ASN A 1084 0.70 -28.98 48.33
C ASN A 1084 1.56 -27.88 47.69
N HIS A 1085 1.02 -27.10 46.75
CA HIS A 1085 1.74 -26.07 45.96
C HIS A 1085 1.19 -24.64 46.16
N LEU A 1086 0.45 -24.39 47.24
CA LEU A 1086 -0.24 -23.12 47.55
C LEU A 1086 0.64 -22.04 48.23
N GLN A 1087 1.95 -22.03 48.00
CA GLN A 1087 2.88 -21.13 48.70
C GLN A 1087 2.71 -19.63 48.40
N VAL A 1088 1.93 -19.26 47.36
CA VAL A 1088 1.72 -17.88 46.92
C VAL A 1088 0.25 -17.47 47.11
N SER A 1089 0.00 -16.26 47.60
CA SER A 1089 -1.36 -15.75 47.92
C SER A 1089 -2.32 -15.75 46.72
N SER A 1090 -1.82 -15.54 45.50
CA SER A 1090 -2.61 -15.62 44.26
C SER A 1090 -3.09 -17.03 43.96
N ARG A 1091 -2.25 -18.05 44.20
CA ARG A 1091 -2.61 -19.48 44.02
C ARG A 1091 -3.62 -19.94 45.06
N LYS A 1092 -3.50 -19.46 46.30
CA LYS A 1092 -4.49 -19.72 47.36
C LYS A 1092 -5.87 -19.15 46.98
N LYS A 1093 -5.94 -17.90 46.50
CA LYS A 1093 -7.19 -17.29 46.01
C LYS A 1093 -7.80 -18.04 44.82
N TRP A 1094 -6.96 -18.51 43.89
CA TRP A 1094 -7.44 -19.35 42.79
C TRP A 1094 -8.00 -20.68 43.27
N PHE A 1095 -7.29 -21.36 44.18
CA PHE A 1095 -7.71 -22.63 44.77
C PHE A 1095 -9.06 -22.51 45.48
N ASP A 1096 -9.23 -21.50 46.35
CA ASP A 1096 -10.47 -21.27 47.10
C ASP A 1096 -11.67 -21.00 46.18
N ARG A 1097 -11.43 -20.38 45.02
CA ARG A 1097 -12.45 -20.11 44.01
C ARG A 1097 -12.83 -21.39 43.24
N GLU A 1098 -11.87 -22.22 42.87
CA GLU A 1098 -12.12 -23.47 42.16
C GLU A 1098 -12.72 -24.55 43.06
N LEU A 1099 -12.31 -24.61 44.34
CA LEU A 1099 -12.93 -25.46 45.35
C LEU A 1099 -14.41 -25.12 45.55
N ARG A 1100 -14.75 -23.83 45.68
CA ARG A 1100 -16.14 -23.38 45.76
C ARG A 1100 -16.97 -23.77 44.53
N LYS A 1101 -16.41 -23.63 43.33
CA LYS A 1101 -17.10 -24.08 42.11
C LYS A 1101 -17.35 -25.59 42.14
N LEU A 1102 -16.35 -26.39 42.53
CA LEU A 1102 -16.50 -27.84 42.64
C LEU A 1102 -17.60 -28.22 43.65
N GLN A 1103 -17.62 -27.58 44.83
CA GLN A 1103 -18.68 -27.78 45.84
C GLN A 1103 -20.07 -27.43 45.30
N CYS A 1104 -20.21 -26.30 44.60
CA CYS A 1104 -21.48 -25.93 43.95
C CYS A 1104 -21.90 -26.94 42.87
N ASP A 1105 -20.96 -27.44 42.07
CA ASP A 1105 -21.25 -28.39 41.00
C ASP A 1105 -21.65 -29.77 41.56
N ILE A 1106 -21.08 -30.19 42.69
CA ILE A 1106 -21.51 -31.38 43.46
C ILE A 1106 -22.89 -31.16 44.07
N ALA A 1107 -23.12 -30.00 44.72
CA ALA A 1107 -24.40 -29.68 45.37
C ALA A 1107 -25.57 -29.64 44.38
N LYS A 1108 -25.35 -29.15 43.15
CA LYS A 1108 -26.37 -29.17 42.08
C LYS A 1108 -26.83 -30.57 41.67
N ARG A 1109 -26.03 -31.60 41.93
CA ARG A 1109 -26.37 -33.01 41.65
C ARG A 1109 -27.02 -33.72 42.82
N ALA A 1110 -26.79 -33.23 44.04
CA ALA A 1110 -27.25 -33.91 45.23
C ALA A 1110 -28.76 -33.73 45.43
N VAL A 1111 -29.50 -34.84 45.36
CA VAL A 1111 -30.80 -34.97 46.03
C VAL A 1111 -30.50 -35.58 47.41
N SER A 1112 -30.44 -34.74 48.44
CA SER A 1112 -30.51 -35.07 49.89
C SER A 1112 -29.28 -35.50 50.72
N SER A 1113 -28.06 -35.72 50.19
CA SER A 1113 -26.92 -36.16 51.06
C SER A 1113 -25.51 -35.57 50.83
N GLY A 1114 -25.37 -34.47 50.09
CA GLY A 1114 -24.08 -33.75 50.00
C GLY A 1114 -22.96 -34.50 49.25
N GLY A 1115 -23.31 -35.43 48.35
CA GLY A 1115 -22.40 -36.14 47.46
C GLY A 1115 -22.86 -36.13 46.00
N THR A 1116 -22.08 -36.75 45.12
CA THR A 1116 -22.35 -36.87 43.68
C THR A 1116 -23.46 -37.86 43.33
N GLY A 1117 -23.97 -38.62 44.31
CA GLY A 1117 -25.02 -39.64 44.12
C GLY A 1117 -24.47 -41.02 43.72
N VAL A 1118 -23.15 -41.15 43.54
CA VAL A 1118 -22.46 -42.41 43.25
C VAL A 1118 -21.47 -42.71 44.39
N PRO A 1119 -21.72 -43.73 45.24
CA PRO A 1119 -20.92 -43.97 46.45
C PRO A 1119 -19.41 -44.11 46.21
N LYS A 1120 -19.01 -44.79 45.12
CA LYS A 1120 -17.60 -44.94 44.74
C LYS A 1120 -16.94 -43.62 44.35
N ALA A 1121 -17.67 -42.72 43.70
CA ALA A 1121 -17.17 -41.41 43.31
C ALA A 1121 -17.00 -40.50 44.53
N ASP A 1122 -17.93 -40.58 45.47
CA ASP A 1122 -17.87 -39.83 46.74
C ASP A 1122 -16.71 -40.32 47.62
N GLU A 1123 -16.45 -41.63 47.66
CA GLU A 1123 -15.27 -42.18 48.33
C GLU A 1123 -13.97 -41.70 47.68
N ALA A 1124 -13.89 -41.69 46.35
CA ALA A 1124 -12.72 -41.18 45.63
C ALA A 1124 -12.50 -39.67 45.84
N ILE A 1125 -13.56 -38.86 45.79
CA ILE A 1125 -13.49 -37.41 46.08
C ILE A 1125 -13.05 -37.19 47.53
N ARG A 1126 -13.55 -37.97 48.49
CA ARG A 1126 -13.16 -37.87 49.91
C ARG A 1126 -11.67 -38.16 50.11
N ASN A 1127 -11.14 -39.14 49.39
CA ASN A 1127 -9.71 -39.49 49.44
C ASN A 1127 -8.82 -38.43 48.80
N HIS A 1128 -9.28 -37.76 47.75
CA HIS A 1128 -8.50 -36.74 47.04
C HIS A 1128 -8.58 -35.36 47.69
N LEU A 1129 -9.77 -34.95 48.09
CA LEU A 1129 -10.04 -33.63 48.64
C LEU A 1129 -11.34 -33.66 49.45
N SER A 1130 -11.25 -34.09 50.71
CA SER A 1130 -12.38 -34.23 51.63
C SER A 1130 -13.24 -32.96 51.80
N GLU A 1131 -12.62 -31.77 51.69
CA GLU A 1131 -13.28 -30.46 51.74
C GLU A 1131 -14.30 -30.25 50.59
N ALA A 1132 -14.15 -30.95 49.46
CA ALA A 1132 -15.05 -30.81 48.31
C ALA A 1132 -16.45 -31.37 48.54
N LEU A 1133 -16.64 -32.28 49.51
CA LEU A 1133 -17.93 -32.85 49.90
C LEU A 1133 -18.57 -32.13 51.10
N GLN A 1134 -17.91 -31.09 51.62
CA GLN A 1134 -18.51 -30.23 52.63
C GLN A 1134 -19.41 -29.24 51.90
N LEU A 1135 -20.68 -29.15 52.34
CA LEU A 1135 -21.60 -28.14 51.82
C LEU A 1135 -20.98 -26.75 52.08
N PRO A 1136 -20.96 -25.86 51.07
CA PRO A 1136 -20.52 -24.50 51.29
C PRO A 1136 -21.44 -23.85 52.34
N PRO A 1137 -20.91 -23.07 53.30
CA PRO A 1137 -21.75 -22.33 54.25
C PRO A 1137 -22.65 -21.30 53.56
#